data_AF-A0A0Q9IKC4-F1
#
_entry.id   AF-A0A0Q9IKC4-F1
#
_cell.length_a   1.000
_cell.length_b   1.000
_cell.length_c   1.000
_cell.angle_alpha   90.00
_cell.angle_beta   90.00
_cell.angle_gamma   90.00
#
_symmetry.space_group_name_H-M   'P 1'
#
loop_
_entity.id
_entity.type
_entity.pdbx_description
1 polymer ?
#
loop_
_entity_poly.entity_id
_entity_poly.type
_entity_poly.pdbx_seq_one_letter_code
_entity_poly.pdbx_strand_id
1 'polypeptide(L)'
;MPSLPQPARAVSSSRDGFAAQTEVAVKGLSRAPTGVAADRRATDRYLPILALGFAGYVVFGKSFAYLGLPPLFVGEILFALGLLAFLASGCTTALLTTVPAISAAVLMGWVLLRTLQGIGPYGVDAFRDGAVALYAGFAFIVAALLIERPIRIAQIVGYFRVHARVLIPIAIVLYLIARFFGASIPKLPGQNVEIISVRSGELAAHLCGALVLVLVGLCKVSRTWLVGALGAALLVASQSRGGMLALLVPLVLAMVLTGQIGRLTAITAALTLVLLVAYAADFEIDLPRGERPISAVAVVENLASVAGSSDANNLDGTKQWRLSWWQAIRDYTIHGPYFWTGKGFGMNLAEADGFVVGLERGGPTVRSPHSVHMTYLARGGVTGLFLWLLTIGSWTLALLRAAHLAWRRGDLDWGRYFVFLVCYFASIVIDASFDVALEGPMLGIPFWILFGIGFGSLMVYRAWHVVEAPPRFGRMARGGARIAGATLLGAMMLLGSPRSEAAETAPCPPGSIPVPVGAAIQALVEKASPGTIFCIAAGIHRAQLIAPKDRQVFIGQPGAVLNGAELVTDIRRKGLFWVTATSKLEVVAFGTCLPQRARCNDPRRFFLDGRPLEPVADRADLQSGRVYSDAATGLSYFADDPRGRTLERTRQLYAFNNAGARGVTVKGLIVEKYATPAQQGAIFGDENARATDWLIEGNEVRFNSGSGIATGDRSIVRGNKVHNNGQLGISPNGADVVIENNEIYENNIHGFDAGWEAGGVKAGKVERLTLRGNHVHDNYGSGLWCDVDCRNVVFENNLVERNSDAGIFYEISFDAIIRNNIVRLNGTGRGGQQGSFWVWGAGIQIAASEGVHVYGNTVTVAEGSTGIVIVDQGRERLDQPRQRAGSVKLFYKTAGNTVHDNEIVYEGDTGLSGGASDVSASNPNFGIIETGGNRFDRNTYVLRRPTDAPLFIWGHEPVSYNAFRSLGQEASGRIVQPD
;
A
#
# COMPACT_ATOMS: atom_id res chain seq x y z
N MET A 1 -51.76 -25.50 55.70
CA MET A 1 -51.63 -24.07 56.01
C MET A 1 -50.16 -23.69 55.89
N PRO A 2 -49.85 -22.54 55.27
CA PRO A 2 -49.39 -22.44 53.87
C PRO A 2 -47.93 -21.90 53.80
N SER A 3 -47.22 -21.63 52.71
CA SER A 3 -47.51 -21.41 51.28
C SER A 3 -46.19 -21.28 50.48
N LEU A 4 -46.25 -21.69 49.21
CA LEU A 4 -45.49 -21.23 48.01
C LEU A 4 -45.34 -19.67 47.91
N PRO A 5 -44.55 -19.04 46.99
CA PRO A 5 -44.18 -19.51 45.63
C PRO A 5 -42.77 -19.12 45.10
N GLN A 6 -42.61 -19.45 43.82
CA GLN A 6 -41.52 -19.31 42.85
C GLN A 6 -41.74 -18.03 41.96
N PRO A 7 -41.28 -17.91 40.68
CA PRO A 7 -40.22 -17.04 40.11
C PRO A 7 -40.66 -15.93 39.10
N ALA A 8 -39.75 -15.07 38.58
CA ALA A 8 -39.81 -14.39 37.24
C ALA A 8 -38.58 -13.47 37.03
N ARG A 9 -37.76 -13.60 35.96
CA ARG A 9 -37.88 -13.25 34.52
C ARG A 9 -37.57 -11.79 34.14
N ALA A 10 -36.56 -11.70 33.26
CA ALA A 10 -36.10 -10.65 32.34
C ALA A 10 -37.05 -9.51 31.93
N VAL A 11 -36.47 -8.30 31.80
CA VAL A 11 -36.89 -7.18 30.92
C VAL A 11 -35.60 -6.41 30.52
N SER A 12 -35.02 -6.71 29.36
CA SER A 12 -35.04 -5.94 28.11
C SER A 12 -34.11 -4.72 28.05
N SER A 13 -33.18 -4.79 27.10
CA SER A 13 -32.43 -3.69 26.51
C SER A 13 -33.35 -2.58 25.99
N SER A 14 -33.02 -1.33 26.28
CA SER A 14 -33.42 -0.18 25.47
C SER A 14 -32.15 0.56 25.02
N ARG A 15 -31.89 0.46 23.71
CA ARG A 15 -31.16 1.48 22.95
C ARG A 15 -31.88 2.82 23.14
N ASP A 16 -31.10 3.88 23.29
CA ASP A 16 -31.30 5.23 22.74
C ASP A 16 -30.70 6.27 23.69
N GLY A 17 -29.68 6.99 23.23
CA GLY A 17 -29.10 8.09 23.99
C GLY A 17 -27.66 8.46 23.63
N PHE A 18 -27.25 8.44 22.36
CA PHE A 18 -26.01 9.11 21.93
C PHE A 18 -26.22 9.73 20.54
N ALA A 19 -26.92 10.88 20.54
CA ALA A 19 -26.99 11.79 19.40
C ALA A 19 -27.37 13.19 19.91
N ALA A 20 -26.42 13.89 20.53
CA ALA A 20 -26.40 15.36 20.62
C ALA A 20 -25.16 15.78 21.42
N GLN A 21 -24.07 16.14 20.73
CA GLN A 21 -23.12 17.18 21.12
C GLN A 21 -21.98 17.24 20.08
N THR A 22 -22.33 17.65 18.87
CA THR A 22 -21.38 18.14 17.87
C THR A 22 -22.01 19.34 17.21
N GLU A 23 -21.85 20.50 17.82
CA GLU A 23 -21.89 21.81 17.16
C GLU A 23 -21.43 22.87 18.17
N VAL A 24 -20.88 23.97 17.67
CA VAL A 24 -20.25 25.10 18.39
C VAL A 24 -18.75 24.93 18.69
N ALA A 25 -17.91 25.23 17.67
CA ALA A 25 -16.84 26.23 17.76
C ALA A 25 -16.07 26.34 16.42
N VAL A 26 -16.71 26.89 15.40
CA VAL A 26 -16.03 27.48 14.23
C VAL A 26 -16.31 28.98 14.27
N LYS A 27 -15.33 29.78 14.70
CA LYS A 27 -15.08 31.19 14.32
C LYS A 27 -14.08 31.83 15.29
N GLY A 28 -12.89 32.17 14.82
CA GLY A 28 -11.96 33.01 15.59
C GLY A 28 -10.54 33.09 15.05
N LEU A 29 -10.32 34.07 14.16
CA LEU A 29 -9.04 34.70 13.79
C LEU A 29 -7.98 33.91 12.99
N SER A 30 -8.06 34.15 11.69
CA SER A 30 -6.92 34.45 10.83
C SER A 30 -6.00 35.54 11.41
N ARG A 31 -4.71 35.22 11.56
CA ARG A 31 -3.58 36.13 11.31
C ARG A 31 -2.30 35.30 11.25
N ALA A 32 -1.71 35.22 10.06
CA ALA A 32 -0.38 34.67 9.86
C ALA A 32 0.68 35.59 10.49
N PRO A 33 1.69 35.05 11.19
CA PRO A 33 3.01 35.65 11.24
C PRO A 33 4.01 34.73 10.53
N THR A 34 4.57 35.31 9.49
CA THR A 34 5.71 34.90 8.69
C THR A 34 6.97 34.64 9.52
N GLY A 35 7.73 33.57 9.22
CA GLY A 35 9.16 33.52 9.58
C GLY A 35 9.78 32.18 9.96
N VAL A 36 9.50 31.08 9.25
CA VAL A 36 10.23 29.80 9.42
C VAL A 36 11.54 29.83 8.60
N ALA A 37 12.68 29.85 9.28
CA ALA A 37 13.94 29.38 8.69
C ALA A 37 13.97 27.86 8.88
N ALA A 38 14.02 27.13 7.77
CA ALA A 38 13.95 25.68 7.77
C ALA A 38 15.23 25.12 7.17
N ASP A 39 15.66 23.95 7.64
CA ASP A 39 16.61 23.15 6.89
C ASP A 39 15.87 22.58 5.70
N ARG A 40 16.03 23.30 4.60
CA ARG A 40 15.31 23.03 3.39
C ARG A 40 16.32 22.46 2.41
N ARG A 41 16.49 21.15 2.46
CA ARG A 41 17.04 20.43 1.32
C ARG A 41 16.27 20.86 0.07
N ALA A 42 16.98 21.15 -1.01
CA ALA A 42 16.36 21.56 -2.27
C ALA A 42 15.30 20.55 -2.74
N THR A 43 15.48 19.27 -2.40
CA THR A 43 14.55 18.16 -2.68
C THR A 43 13.20 18.28 -1.98
N ASP A 44 13.14 18.74 -0.72
CA ASP A 44 11.90 18.88 0.04
C ASP A 44 11.08 20.12 -0.36
N ARG A 45 11.76 21.20 -0.82
CA ARG A 45 11.07 22.37 -1.39
C ARG A 45 10.48 22.10 -2.76
N TYR A 46 11.16 21.27 -3.54
CA TYR A 46 10.84 21.12 -4.95
C TYR A 46 9.52 20.39 -5.20
N LEU A 47 9.19 19.35 -4.43
CA LEU A 47 7.95 18.59 -4.64
C LEU A 47 6.67 19.45 -4.47
N PRO A 48 6.52 20.29 -3.44
CA PRO A 48 5.42 21.27 -3.36
C PRO A 48 5.41 22.30 -4.50
N ILE A 49 6.58 22.79 -4.92
CA ILE A 49 6.70 23.72 -6.06
C ILE A 49 6.23 23.05 -7.35
N LEU A 50 6.63 21.80 -7.56
CA LEU A 50 6.21 20.99 -8.70
C LEU A 50 4.70 20.70 -8.65
N ALA A 51 4.14 20.43 -7.48
CA ALA A 51 2.70 20.23 -7.29
C ALA A 51 1.90 21.50 -7.60
N LEU A 52 2.40 22.68 -7.24
CA LEU A 52 1.81 23.97 -7.63
C LEU A 52 1.91 24.20 -9.14
N GLY A 53 3.05 23.84 -9.75
CA GLY A 53 3.22 23.85 -11.20
C GLY A 53 2.21 22.95 -11.92
N PHE A 54 2.05 21.72 -11.44
CA PHE A 54 1.04 20.77 -11.95
C PHE A 54 -0.38 21.34 -11.82
N ALA A 55 -0.70 21.93 -10.66
CA ALA A 55 -1.99 22.60 -10.44
C ALA A 55 -2.23 23.76 -11.41
N GLY A 56 -1.20 24.55 -11.72
CA GLY A 56 -1.26 25.61 -12.71
C GLY A 56 -1.63 25.09 -14.10
N TYR A 57 -1.01 24.00 -14.54
CA TYR A 57 -1.36 23.34 -15.81
C TYR A 57 -2.80 22.81 -15.80
N VAL A 58 -3.27 22.22 -14.70
CA VAL A 58 -4.64 21.69 -14.58
C VAL A 58 -5.70 22.79 -14.66
N VAL A 59 -5.44 23.95 -14.05
CA VAL A 59 -6.44 25.02 -13.89
C VAL A 59 -6.43 26.00 -15.06
N PHE A 60 -5.25 26.35 -15.59
CA PHE A 60 -5.09 27.42 -16.57
C PHE A 60 -4.49 26.97 -17.91
N GLY A 61 -4.10 25.69 -18.03
CA GLY A 61 -3.65 25.08 -19.29
C GLY A 61 -2.57 25.89 -20.00
N LYS A 62 -2.88 26.35 -21.21
CA LYS A 62 -1.97 27.13 -22.05
C LYS A 62 -1.58 28.47 -21.43
N SER A 63 -2.45 29.10 -20.66
CA SER A 63 -2.13 30.39 -20.03
C SER A 63 -1.00 30.26 -19.00
N PHE A 64 -0.97 29.15 -18.25
CA PHE A 64 0.11 28.86 -17.30
C PHE A 64 1.43 28.57 -18.00
N ALA A 65 1.38 27.80 -19.08
CA ALA A 65 2.56 27.43 -19.87
C ALA A 65 3.34 28.64 -20.42
N TYR A 66 2.68 29.77 -20.66
CA TYR A 66 3.28 30.99 -21.22
C TYR A 66 3.65 32.02 -20.14
N LEU A 67 3.55 31.67 -18.85
CA LEU A 67 4.06 32.52 -17.78
C LEU A 67 5.60 32.48 -17.78
N GLY A 68 6.21 33.65 -18.01
CA GLY A 68 7.66 33.83 -18.10
C GLY A 68 8.07 34.75 -19.25
N LEU A 69 9.35 34.72 -19.59
CA LEU A 69 9.92 35.47 -20.72
C LEU A 69 10.63 34.50 -21.65
N PRO A 70 10.30 34.46 -22.95
CA PRO A 70 10.98 33.56 -23.89
C PRO A 70 12.50 33.73 -23.82
N PRO A 71 13.31 32.65 -23.73
CA PRO A 71 12.94 31.23 -23.81
C PRO A 71 12.65 30.54 -22.46
N LEU A 72 12.63 31.26 -21.34
CA LEU A 72 12.45 30.74 -19.98
C LEU A 72 10.99 30.90 -19.52
N PHE A 73 10.17 29.87 -19.75
CA PHE A 73 8.83 29.79 -19.19
C PHE A 73 8.81 28.96 -17.90
N VAL A 74 7.66 28.92 -17.25
CA VAL A 74 7.49 28.20 -15.97
C VAL A 74 7.91 26.74 -16.05
N GLY A 75 7.73 26.09 -17.21
CA GLY A 75 8.17 24.70 -17.45
C GLY A 75 9.69 24.54 -17.32
N GLU A 76 10.47 25.38 -17.98
CA GLU A 76 11.94 25.35 -17.96
C GLU A 76 12.47 25.71 -16.56
N ILE A 77 11.83 26.66 -15.87
CA ILE A 77 12.18 27.03 -14.49
C ILE A 77 11.95 25.84 -13.55
N LEU A 78 10.78 25.18 -13.65
CA LEU A 78 10.48 23.98 -12.87
C LEU A 78 11.47 22.86 -13.19
N PHE A 79 11.87 22.70 -14.45
CA PHE A 79 12.84 21.68 -14.84
C PHE A 79 14.23 21.95 -14.25
N ALA A 80 14.72 23.19 -14.35
CA ALA A 80 16.02 23.58 -13.82
C ALA A 80 16.10 23.39 -12.28
N LEU A 81 15.07 23.83 -11.55
CA LEU A 81 14.96 23.60 -10.11
C LEU A 81 14.90 22.09 -9.78
N GLY A 82 14.21 21.32 -10.62
CA GLY A 82 14.10 19.87 -10.47
C GLY A 82 15.40 19.15 -10.72
N LEU A 83 16.21 19.60 -11.68
CA LEU A 83 17.53 19.05 -11.94
C LEU A 83 18.47 19.27 -10.75
N LEU A 84 18.42 20.45 -10.13
CA LEU A 84 19.17 20.72 -8.89
C LEU A 84 18.72 19.79 -7.75
N ALA A 85 17.41 19.60 -7.57
CA ALA A 85 16.87 18.66 -6.59
C ALA A 85 17.29 17.21 -6.91
N PHE A 86 17.27 16.81 -8.19
CA PHE A 86 17.67 15.49 -8.63
C PHE A 86 19.15 15.20 -8.33
N LEU A 87 20.04 16.13 -8.66
CA LEU A 87 21.46 16.00 -8.34
C LEU A 87 21.70 15.95 -6.82
N ALA A 88 20.96 16.74 -6.05
CA ALA A 88 21.03 16.74 -4.59
C ALA A 88 20.48 15.44 -3.96
N SER A 89 19.65 14.66 -4.65
CA SER A 89 19.03 13.44 -4.10
C SER A 89 20.00 12.26 -3.90
N GLY A 90 21.13 12.23 -4.63
CA GLY A 90 22.10 11.12 -4.58
C GLY A 90 21.61 9.78 -5.16
N CYS A 91 20.38 9.70 -5.69
CA CYS A 91 19.76 8.45 -6.17
C CYS A 91 19.99 8.14 -7.66
N THR A 92 20.98 8.76 -8.30
CA THR A 92 21.14 8.75 -9.78
C THR A 92 21.41 7.35 -10.36
N THR A 93 22.11 6.48 -9.64
CA THR A 93 22.46 5.12 -10.10
C THR A 93 21.33 4.10 -9.91
N ALA A 94 20.42 4.33 -8.96
CA ALA A 94 19.33 3.40 -8.64
C ALA A 94 18.22 3.38 -9.71
N LEU A 95 18.07 4.46 -10.47
CA LEU A 95 16.93 4.71 -11.35
C LEU A 95 16.91 3.89 -12.65
N LEU A 96 18.07 3.38 -13.10
CA LEU A 96 18.19 2.60 -14.35
C LEU A 96 18.11 1.08 -14.12
N THR A 97 17.37 0.66 -13.11
CA THR A 97 17.21 -0.76 -12.73
C THR A 97 15.91 -1.39 -13.25
N THR A 98 15.05 -0.60 -13.92
CA THR A 98 13.75 -1.07 -14.42
C THR A 98 13.61 -0.84 -15.92
N VAL A 99 12.91 -1.75 -16.61
CA VAL A 99 12.63 -1.66 -18.05
C VAL A 99 11.95 -0.34 -18.43
N PRO A 100 10.92 0.17 -17.71
CA PRO A 100 10.30 1.45 -18.02
C PRO A 100 11.28 2.64 -18.00
N ALA A 101 12.15 2.69 -16.99
CA ALA A 101 13.15 3.74 -16.85
C ALA A 101 14.22 3.67 -17.94
N ILE A 102 14.70 2.45 -18.27
CA ILE A 102 15.66 2.25 -19.36
C ILE A 102 15.04 2.66 -20.71
N SER A 103 13.81 2.23 -21.01
CA SER A 103 13.14 2.61 -22.26
C SER A 103 12.94 4.12 -22.37
N ALA A 104 12.55 4.79 -21.27
CA ALA A 104 12.39 6.24 -21.25
C ALA A 104 13.74 6.96 -21.44
N ALA A 105 14.81 6.47 -20.81
CA ALA A 105 16.15 7.04 -20.97
C ALA A 105 16.68 6.89 -22.41
N VAL A 106 16.47 5.72 -23.02
CA VAL A 106 16.87 5.46 -24.41
C VAL A 106 16.04 6.31 -25.39
N LEU A 107 14.72 6.44 -25.17
CA LEU A 107 13.88 7.34 -25.95
C LEU A 107 14.34 8.79 -25.84
N MET A 108 14.57 9.27 -24.61
CA MET A 108 15.06 10.62 -24.35
C MET A 108 16.42 10.86 -24.99
N GLY A 109 17.34 9.91 -24.90
CA GLY A 109 18.66 9.97 -25.54
C GLY A 109 18.57 9.99 -27.08
N TRP A 110 17.69 9.18 -27.65
CA TRP A 110 17.43 9.17 -29.10
C TRP A 110 16.89 10.52 -29.58
N VAL A 111 15.86 11.05 -28.91
CA VAL A 111 15.29 12.36 -29.25
C VAL A 111 16.31 13.47 -29.05
N LEU A 112 17.06 13.47 -27.94
CA LEU A 112 18.11 14.46 -27.69
C LEU A 112 19.16 14.45 -28.80
N LEU A 113 19.65 13.29 -29.21
CA LEU A 113 20.61 13.16 -30.32
C LEU A 113 20.06 13.80 -31.61
N ARG A 114 18.80 13.49 -31.96
CA ARG A 114 18.15 14.00 -33.17
C ARG A 114 17.82 15.49 -33.06
N THR A 115 17.49 15.99 -31.87
CA THR A 115 17.33 17.42 -31.58
C THR A 115 18.64 18.16 -31.75
N LEU A 116 19.74 17.67 -31.17
CA LEU A 116 21.07 18.29 -31.29
C LEU A 116 21.51 18.42 -32.76
N GLN A 117 21.20 17.44 -33.60
CA GLN A 117 21.46 17.49 -35.04
C GLN A 117 20.63 18.57 -35.77
N GLY A 118 19.45 18.89 -35.25
CA GLY A 118 18.57 19.93 -35.79
C GLY A 118 18.87 21.36 -35.30
N ILE A 119 19.72 21.53 -34.28
CA ILE A 119 19.99 22.86 -33.69
C ILE A 119 20.66 23.80 -34.69
N GLY A 120 21.62 23.31 -35.47
CA GLY A 120 22.33 24.16 -36.45
C GLY A 120 21.36 24.82 -37.44
N PRO A 121 20.52 24.04 -38.15
CA PRO A 121 19.59 24.59 -39.14
C PRO A 121 18.34 25.28 -38.55
N TYR A 122 17.85 24.87 -37.37
CA TYR A 122 16.52 25.25 -36.87
C TYR A 122 16.52 25.93 -35.49
N GLY A 123 17.67 26.05 -34.82
CA GLY A 123 17.80 26.76 -33.55
C GLY A 123 16.84 26.28 -32.46
N VAL A 124 16.12 27.20 -31.83
CA VAL A 124 15.20 26.95 -30.70
C VAL A 124 14.04 26.03 -31.09
N ASP A 125 13.61 26.04 -32.36
CA ASP A 125 12.53 25.19 -32.84
C ASP A 125 12.90 23.69 -32.71
N ALA A 126 14.18 23.33 -32.78
CA ALA A 126 14.63 21.96 -32.57
C ALA A 126 14.38 21.47 -31.13
N PHE A 127 14.63 22.33 -30.14
CA PHE A 127 14.35 22.03 -28.72
C PHE A 127 12.86 21.99 -28.44
N ARG A 128 12.10 22.93 -29.00
CA ARG A 128 10.64 22.96 -28.91
C ARG A 128 10.03 21.66 -29.44
N ASP A 129 10.43 21.23 -30.63
CA ASP A 129 9.89 20.01 -31.23
C ASP A 129 10.36 18.75 -30.46
N GLY A 130 11.54 18.79 -29.82
CA GLY A 130 12.08 17.72 -28.97
C GLY A 130 11.39 17.58 -27.60
N ALA A 131 10.63 18.59 -27.15
CA ALA A 131 9.99 18.64 -25.84
C ALA A 131 9.11 17.40 -25.54
N VAL A 132 8.53 16.80 -26.58
CA VAL A 132 7.70 15.59 -26.51
C VAL A 132 8.35 14.42 -25.74
N ALA A 133 9.69 14.32 -25.78
CA ALA A 133 10.47 13.34 -25.01
C ALA A 133 11.45 13.96 -24.02
N LEU A 134 11.95 15.18 -24.25
CA LEU A 134 12.93 15.80 -23.36
C LEU A 134 12.35 16.13 -21.97
N TYR A 135 11.03 16.34 -21.88
CA TYR A 135 10.35 16.44 -20.58
C TYR A 135 10.39 15.14 -19.75
N ALA A 136 10.84 14.00 -20.31
CA ALA A 136 11.08 12.78 -19.55
C ALA A 136 12.04 12.96 -18.38
N GLY A 137 12.89 13.99 -18.40
CA GLY A 137 13.70 14.33 -17.23
C GLY A 137 12.87 14.58 -15.96
N PHE A 138 11.66 15.16 -16.06
CA PHE A 138 10.73 15.28 -14.92
C PHE A 138 10.40 13.92 -14.30
N ALA A 139 10.30 12.87 -15.12
CA ALA A 139 10.00 11.54 -14.62
C ALA A 139 11.13 11.00 -13.73
N PHE A 140 12.38 11.19 -14.13
CA PHE A 140 13.56 10.81 -13.34
C PHE A 140 13.72 11.68 -12.09
N ILE A 141 13.45 12.98 -12.20
CA ILE A 141 13.43 13.90 -11.05
C ILE A 141 12.44 13.40 -10.00
N VAL A 142 11.19 13.16 -10.39
CA VAL A 142 10.14 12.74 -9.45
C VAL A 142 10.42 11.36 -8.88
N ALA A 143 10.87 10.41 -9.69
CA ALA A 143 11.21 9.07 -9.21
C ALA A 143 12.39 9.10 -8.22
N ALA A 144 13.41 9.92 -8.46
CA ALA A 144 14.52 10.10 -7.51
C ALA A 144 14.01 10.60 -6.17
N LEU A 145 13.12 11.59 -6.18
CA LEU A 145 12.50 12.13 -4.97
C LEU A 145 11.69 11.05 -4.23
N LEU A 146 10.93 10.22 -4.95
CA LEU A 146 10.15 9.15 -4.33
C LEU A 146 11.03 8.05 -3.70
N ILE A 147 12.15 7.70 -4.35
CA ILE A 147 13.09 6.70 -3.83
C ILE A 147 13.86 7.24 -2.62
N GLU A 148 14.31 8.51 -2.67
CA GLU A 148 14.98 9.18 -1.56
C GLU A 148 14.11 9.18 -0.30
N ARG A 149 12.81 9.44 -0.44
CA ARG A 149 11.85 9.46 0.67
C ARG A 149 10.48 8.89 0.26
N PRO A 150 10.23 7.59 0.49
CA PRO A 150 8.97 6.92 0.15
C PRO A 150 7.69 7.57 0.70
N ILE A 151 7.78 8.27 1.84
CA ILE A 151 6.65 8.99 2.46
C ILE A 151 6.03 10.05 1.52
N ARG A 152 6.80 10.57 0.54
CA ARG A 152 6.32 11.53 -0.46
C ARG A 152 5.19 10.96 -1.34
N ILE A 153 5.02 9.63 -1.41
CA ILE A 153 3.87 9.01 -2.09
C ILE A 153 2.54 9.42 -1.43
N ALA A 154 2.48 9.44 -0.09
CA ALA A 154 1.29 9.86 0.64
C ALA A 154 0.97 11.34 0.38
N GLN A 155 2.00 12.20 0.31
CA GLN A 155 1.86 13.62 -0.04
C GLN A 155 1.30 13.80 -1.46
N ILE A 156 1.81 13.05 -2.43
CA ILE A 156 1.32 13.08 -3.82
C ILE A 156 -0.15 12.63 -3.91
N VAL A 157 -0.53 11.57 -3.19
CA VAL A 157 -1.95 11.16 -3.10
C VAL A 157 -2.79 12.27 -2.47
N GLY A 158 -2.26 12.97 -1.45
CA GLY A 158 -2.86 14.17 -0.88
C GLY A 158 -3.08 15.27 -1.92
N TYR A 159 -2.08 15.57 -2.75
CA TYR A 159 -2.22 16.52 -3.85
C TYR A 159 -3.30 16.09 -4.84
N PHE A 160 -3.32 14.82 -5.28
CA PHE A 160 -4.40 14.35 -6.17
C PHE A 160 -5.79 14.46 -5.56
N ARG A 161 -5.95 14.29 -4.24
CA ARG A 161 -7.22 14.54 -3.54
C ARG A 161 -7.60 16.03 -3.58
N VAL A 162 -6.65 16.95 -3.42
CA VAL A 162 -6.88 18.40 -3.58
C VAL A 162 -7.25 18.72 -5.01
N HIS A 163 -6.58 18.12 -5.99
CA HIS A 163 -6.88 18.30 -7.40
C HIS A 163 -8.33 17.90 -7.68
N ALA A 164 -8.73 16.70 -7.26
CA ALA A 164 -10.10 16.21 -7.45
C ALA A 164 -11.15 17.07 -6.74
N ARG A 165 -10.92 17.45 -5.48
CA ARG A 165 -11.93 18.16 -4.66
C ARG A 165 -12.05 19.64 -4.97
N VAL A 166 -10.95 20.30 -5.35
CA VAL A 166 -10.86 21.76 -5.44
C VAL A 166 -10.52 22.20 -6.86
N LEU A 167 -9.41 21.72 -7.41
CA LEU A 167 -8.89 22.27 -8.66
C LEU A 167 -9.73 21.87 -9.89
N ILE A 168 -10.23 20.64 -9.94
CA ILE A 168 -11.09 20.18 -11.04
C ILE A 168 -12.40 20.97 -11.11
N PRO A 169 -13.16 21.16 -10.02
CA PRO A 169 -14.30 22.08 -10.03
C PRO A 169 -13.95 23.49 -10.53
N ILE A 170 -12.82 24.06 -10.10
CA ILE A 170 -12.37 25.37 -10.57
C ILE A 170 -12.06 25.33 -12.08
N ALA A 171 -11.34 24.32 -12.55
CA ALA A 171 -11.00 24.14 -13.96
C ALA A 171 -12.27 24.00 -14.84
N ILE A 172 -13.31 23.30 -14.36
CA ILE A 172 -14.60 23.20 -15.04
C ILE A 172 -15.25 24.59 -15.18
N VAL A 173 -15.27 25.37 -14.11
CA VAL A 173 -15.84 26.73 -14.12
C VAL A 173 -15.04 27.66 -15.04
N LEU A 174 -13.72 27.64 -14.95
CA LEU A 174 -12.85 28.47 -15.80
C LEU A 174 -12.96 28.07 -17.27
N TYR A 175 -13.08 26.78 -17.57
CA TYR A 175 -13.34 26.31 -18.92
C TYR A 175 -14.67 26.85 -19.45
N LEU A 176 -15.74 26.80 -18.66
CA LEU A 176 -17.03 27.39 -19.03
C LEU A 176 -16.92 28.90 -19.24
N ILE A 177 -16.22 29.63 -18.38
CA ILE A 177 -16.00 31.08 -18.54
C ILE A 177 -15.24 31.36 -19.84
N ALA A 178 -14.17 30.61 -20.13
CA ALA A 178 -13.40 30.75 -21.36
C ALA A 178 -14.28 30.52 -22.60
N ARG A 179 -15.18 29.53 -22.55
CA ARG A 179 -16.12 29.23 -23.64
C ARG A 179 -17.18 30.32 -23.84
N PHE A 180 -17.83 30.79 -22.78
CA PHE A 180 -18.92 31.77 -22.91
C PHE A 180 -18.44 33.21 -23.08
N PHE A 181 -17.24 33.55 -22.57
CA PHE A 181 -16.74 34.92 -22.50
C PHE A 181 -15.39 35.15 -23.21
N GLY A 182 -14.83 34.16 -23.91
CA GLY A 182 -13.46 34.20 -24.47
C GLY A 182 -13.13 35.47 -25.27
N ALA A 183 -14.12 36.05 -25.97
CA ALA A 183 -14.01 37.33 -26.67
C ALA A 183 -13.56 38.53 -25.82
N SER A 184 -13.94 38.52 -24.55
CA SER A 184 -13.77 39.60 -23.59
C SER A 184 -12.67 39.30 -22.58
N ILE A 185 -12.02 38.14 -22.67
CA ILE A 185 -10.93 37.75 -21.77
C ILE A 185 -9.66 38.50 -22.21
N PRO A 186 -9.02 39.26 -21.31
CA PRO A 186 -7.78 39.94 -21.64
C PRO A 186 -6.67 38.95 -22.00
N LYS A 187 -5.73 39.39 -22.84
CA LYS A 187 -4.51 38.64 -23.14
C LYS A 187 -3.47 38.83 -22.02
N LEU A 188 -2.60 37.84 -21.87
CA LEU A 188 -1.44 37.94 -20.99
C LEU A 188 -0.50 39.07 -21.47
N PRO A 189 0.01 39.92 -20.57
CA PRO A 189 0.94 40.99 -20.93
C PRO A 189 2.16 40.44 -21.67
N GLY A 190 2.45 40.98 -22.86
CA GLY A 190 3.60 40.57 -23.68
C GLY A 190 3.46 39.22 -24.38
N GLN A 191 2.30 38.55 -24.30
CA GLN A 191 2.05 37.26 -24.94
C GLN A 191 0.75 37.30 -25.76
N ASN A 192 0.68 36.53 -26.85
CA ASN A 192 -0.55 36.42 -27.66
C ASN A 192 -1.44 35.26 -27.19
N VAL A 193 -1.68 35.17 -25.88
CA VAL A 193 -2.45 34.09 -25.23
C VAL A 193 -3.44 34.71 -24.24
N GLU A 194 -4.68 34.23 -24.22
CA GLU A 194 -5.71 34.66 -23.25
C GLU A 194 -5.33 34.27 -21.82
N ILE A 195 -5.77 35.03 -20.82
CA ILE A 195 -5.49 34.74 -19.39
C ILE A 195 -6.10 33.40 -18.95
N ILE A 196 -7.17 32.93 -19.59
CA ILE A 196 -7.77 31.62 -19.35
C ILE A 196 -7.87 30.88 -20.69
N SER A 197 -7.04 29.87 -20.88
CA SER A 197 -6.98 29.10 -22.12
C SER A 197 -6.76 27.61 -21.81
N VAL A 198 -7.87 26.90 -21.59
CA VAL A 198 -7.89 25.47 -21.29
C VAL A 198 -8.58 24.73 -22.43
N ARG A 199 -7.94 23.68 -22.97
CA ARG A 199 -8.54 22.85 -24.01
C ARG A 199 -9.43 21.75 -23.43
N SER A 200 -10.42 21.32 -24.22
CA SER A 200 -11.34 20.24 -23.81
C SER A 200 -10.62 18.91 -23.56
N GLY A 201 -9.57 18.59 -24.32
CA GLY A 201 -8.72 17.40 -24.11
C GLY A 201 -7.94 17.42 -22.79
N GLU A 202 -7.36 18.58 -22.46
CA GLU A 202 -6.65 18.82 -21.19
C GLU A 202 -7.59 18.65 -19.98
N LEU A 203 -8.77 19.28 -20.05
CA LEU A 203 -9.81 19.10 -19.04
C LEU A 203 -10.29 17.65 -18.96
N ALA A 204 -10.48 16.98 -20.10
CA ALA A 204 -10.90 15.57 -20.15
C ALA A 204 -9.94 14.67 -19.37
N ALA A 205 -8.64 14.84 -19.60
CA ALA A 205 -7.62 14.01 -18.98
C ALA A 205 -7.56 14.18 -17.46
N HIS A 206 -7.55 15.43 -16.99
CA HIS A 206 -7.51 15.73 -15.56
C HIS A 206 -8.83 15.38 -14.84
N LEU A 207 -9.98 15.59 -15.49
CA LEU A 207 -11.29 15.17 -14.99
C LEU A 207 -11.39 13.64 -14.89
N CYS A 208 -10.90 12.92 -15.91
CA CYS A 208 -10.82 11.46 -15.89
C CYS A 208 -9.99 10.96 -14.70
N GLY A 209 -8.79 11.54 -14.49
CA GLY A 209 -7.95 11.23 -13.32
C GLY A 209 -8.70 11.40 -11.99
N ALA A 210 -9.42 12.52 -11.80
CA ALA A 210 -10.21 12.77 -10.60
C ALA A 210 -11.38 11.79 -10.43
N LEU A 211 -12.11 11.49 -11.51
CA LEU A 211 -13.21 10.53 -11.49
C LEU A 211 -12.71 9.11 -11.17
N VAL A 212 -11.59 8.69 -11.74
CA VAL A 212 -10.96 7.40 -11.43
C VAL A 212 -10.51 7.37 -9.96
N LEU A 213 -9.88 8.43 -9.45
CA LEU A 213 -9.43 8.51 -8.05
C LEU A 213 -10.60 8.32 -7.06
N VAL A 214 -11.76 8.90 -7.38
CA VAL A 214 -13.00 8.71 -6.62
C VAL A 214 -13.52 7.28 -6.78
N LEU A 215 -13.57 6.78 -8.02
CA LEU A 215 -14.11 5.46 -8.37
C LEU A 215 -13.36 4.31 -7.71
N VAL A 216 -12.03 4.38 -7.63
CA VAL A 216 -11.21 3.36 -6.97
C VAL A 216 -11.20 3.48 -5.44
N GLY A 217 -11.83 4.54 -4.88
CA GLY A 217 -11.99 4.72 -3.43
C GLY A 217 -10.87 5.50 -2.74
N LEU A 218 -9.97 6.15 -3.48
CA LEU A 218 -8.85 6.92 -2.92
C LEU A 218 -9.22 8.38 -2.57
N CYS A 219 -10.41 8.84 -3.00
CA CYS A 219 -10.97 10.14 -2.66
C CYS A 219 -12.48 10.04 -2.41
N LYS A 220 -12.97 10.64 -1.32
CA LYS A 220 -14.40 10.83 -1.06
C LYS A 220 -14.84 12.23 -1.49
N VAL A 221 -15.98 12.32 -2.17
CA VAL A 221 -16.59 13.55 -2.73
C VAL A 221 -18.10 13.57 -2.47
N SER A 222 -18.72 14.74 -2.52
CA SER A 222 -20.17 14.90 -2.34
C SER A 222 -20.97 14.44 -3.56
N ARG A 223 -22.27 14.20 -3.37
CA ARG A 223 -23.19 13.91 -4.49
C ARG A 223 -23.28 15.09 -5.47
N THR A 224 -23.22 16.33 -4.98
CA THR A 224 -23.22 17.53 -5.83
C THR A 224 -21.98 17.62 -6.72
N TRP A 225 -20.82 17.23 -6.20
CA TRP A 225 -19.59 17.14 -6.99
C TRP A 225 -19.74 16.11 -8.12
N LEU A 226 -20.33 14.94 -7.84
CA LEU A 226 -20.55 13.90 -8.85
C LEU A 226 -21.48 14.37 -9.98
N VAL A 227 -22.55 15.10 -9.64
CA VAL A 227 -23.45 15.69 -10.63
C VAL A 227 -22.72 16.73 -11.49
N GLY A 228 -21.94 17.62 -10.88
CA GLY A 228 -21.15 18.62 -11.61
C GLY A 228 -20.09 17.98 -12.52
N ALA A 229 -19.40 16.95 -12.04
CA ALA A 229 -18.41 16.20 -12.81
C ALA A 229 -19.04 15.43 -13.98
N LEU A 230 -20.25 14.87 -13.79
CA LEU A 230 -21.00 14.22 -14.86
C LEU A 230 -21.45 15.22 -15.94
N GLY A 231 -21.92 16.41 -15.53
CA GLY A 231 -22.24 17.50 -16.46
C GLY A 231 -21.02 17.95 -17.25
N ALA A 232 -19.87 18.10 -16.59
CA ALA A 232 -18.60 18.41 -17.26
C ALA A 232 -18.13 17.30 -18.20
N ALA A 233 -18.33 16.02 -17.84
CA ALA A 233 -17.99 14.90 -18.70
C ALA A 233 -18.85 14.87 -19.98
N LEU A 234 -20.15 15.14 -19.87
CA LEU A 234 -21.06 15.27 -21.02
C LEU A 234 -20.67 16.47 -21.90
N LEU A 235 -20.33 17.60 -21.29
CA LEU A 235 -19.82 18.77 -21.98
C LEU A 235 -18.54 18.45 -22.77
N VAL A 236 -17.56 17.80 -22.14
CA VAL A 236 -16.31 17.40 -22.83
C VAL A 236 -16.61 16.42 -23.97
N ALA A 237 -17.54 15.48 -23.76
CA ALA A 237 -17.90 14.47 -24.75
C ALA A 237 -18.60 15.05 -26.00
N SER A 238 -19.35 16.15 -25.87
CA SER A 238 -19.95 16.84 -27.02
C SER A 238 -18.91 17.62 -27.83
N GLN A 239 -17.85 18.11 -27.17
CA GLN A 239 -16.90 19.04 -27.76
C GLN A 239 -15.85 18.36 -28.66
N SER A 240 -15.35 17.17 -28.29
CA SER A 240 -14.40 16.44 -29.14
C SER A 240 -14.42 14.92 -28.93
N ARG A 241 -14.22 14.18 -30.02
CA ARG A 241 -14.09 12.71 -29.99
C ARG A 241 -12.89 12.26 -29.17
N GLY A 242 -11.76 12.97 -29.30
CA GLY A 242 -10.54 12.71 -28.53
C GLY A 242 -10.77 12.85 -27.03
N GLY A 243 -11.35 13.97 -26.59
CA GLY A 243 -11.70 14.19 -25.18
C GLY A 243 -12.72 13.20 -24.64
N MET A 244 -13.72 12.82 -25.46
CA MET A 244 -14.68 11.78 -25.10
C MET A 244 -14.01 10.42 -24.83
N LEU A 245 -13.13 9.98 -25.74
CA LEU A 245 -12.41 8.71 -25.59
C LEU A 245 -11.41 8.76 -24.43
N ALA A 246 -10.71 9.88 -24.26
CA ALA A 246 -9.79 10.10 -23.16
C ALA A 246 -10.49 10.00 -21.80
N LEU A 247 -11.76 10.38 -21.72
CA LEU A 247 -12.55 10.28 -20.49
C LEU A 247 -13.15 8.88 -20.29
N LEU A 248 -13.87 8.35 -21.30
CA LEU A 248 -14.66 7.14 -21.15
C LEU A 248 -13.84 5.85 -21.09
N VAL A 249 -12.85 5.69 -21.98
CA VAL A 249 -12.08 4.43 -22.08
C VAL A 249 -11.35 4.10 -20.78
N PRO A 250 -10.62 5.04 -20.13
CA PRO A 250 -9.93 4.73 -18.88
C PRO A 250 -10.88 4.55 -17.70
N LEU A 251 -12.06 5.21 -17.69
CA LEU A 251 -13.08 5.00 -16.67
C LEU A 251 -13.68 3.59 -16.75
N VAL A 252 -14.01 3.13 -17.96
CA VAL A 252 -14.47 1.75 -18.18
C VAL A 252 -13.38 0.77 -17.80
N LEU A 253 -12.13 1.03 -18.21
CA LEU A 253 -10.98 0.21 -17.81
C LEU A 253 -10.84 0.13 -16.29
N ALA A 254 -10.95 1.25 -15.56
CA ALA A 254 -10.89 1.27 -14.10
C ALA A 254 -12.03 0.45 -13.46
N MET A 255 -13.26 0.56 -13.99
CA MET A 255 -14.40 -0.22 -13.51
C MET A 255 -14.20 -1.72 -13.75
N VAL A 256 -13.68 -2.12 -14.91
CA VAL A 256 -13.37 -3.53 -15.23
C VAL A 256 -12.26 -4.06 -14.33
N LEU A 257 -11.15 -3.33 -14.22
CA LEU A 257 -10.00 -3.72 -13.40
C LEU A 257 -10.32 -3.79 -11.90
N THR A 258 -11.31 -3.03 -11.42
CA THR A 258 -11.76 -3.06 -10.02
C THR A 258 -12.99 -3.92 -9.77
N GLY A 259 -13.47 -4.67 -10.77
CA GLY A 259 -14.60 -5.59 -10.63
C GLY A 259 -15.97 -4.92 -10.46
N GLN A 260 -16.11 -3.63 -10.82
CA GLN A 260 -17.33 -2.84 -10.65
C GLN A 260 -18.31 -2.97 -11.83
N ILE A 261 -18.40 -4.16 -12.46
CA ILE A 261 -19.19 -4.37 -13.69
C ILE A 261 -20.68 -4.05 -13.49
N GLY A 262 -21.25 -4.37 -12.32
CA GLY A 262 -22.66 -4.03 -12.01
C GLY A 262 -22.93 -2.52 -11.89
N ARG A 263 -21.94 -1.73 -11.46
CA ARG A 263 -22.05 -0.26 -11.47
C ARG A 263 -21.90 0.28 -12.88
N LEU A 264 -21.00 -0.31 -13.68
CA LEU A 264 -20.83 0.04 -15.09
C LEU A 264 -22.13 -0.14 -15.87
N THR A 265 -22.83 -1.26 -15.70
CA THR A 265 -24.11 -1.49 -16.39
C THR A 265 -25.18 -0.49 -15.95
N ALA A 266 -25.29 -0.22 -14.65
CA ALA A 266 -26.25 0.76 -14.12
C ALA A 266 -25.98 2.20 -14.62
N ILE A 267 -24.72 2.65 -14.58
CA ILE A 267 -24.31 3.97 -15.06
C ILE A 267 -24.53 4.08 -16.57
N THR A 268 -24.18 3.04 -17.33
CA THR A 268 -24.37 3.02 -18.79
C THR A 268 -25.85 3.09 -19.14
N ALA A 269 -26.71 2.34 -18.43
CA ALA A 269 -28.16 2.40 -18.63
C ALA A 269 -28.74 3.79 -18.30
N ALA A 270 -28.30 4.40 -17.19
CA ALA A 270 -28.73 5.73 -16.78
C ALA A 270 -28.28 6.81 -17.79
N LEU A 271 -27.02 6.77 -18.23
CA LEU A 271 -26.49 7.70 -19.25
C LEU A 271 -27.20 7.54 -20.59
N THR A 272 -27.50 6.30 -20.99
CA THR A 272 -28.26 6.01 -22.22
C THR A 272 -29.66 6.60 -22.15
N LEU A 273 -30.35 6.44 -21.02
CA LEU A 273 -31.68 7.01 -20.80
C LEU A 273 -31.64 8.56 -20.83
N VAL A 274 -30.68 9.17 -20.15
CA VAL A 274 -30.51 10.64 -20.16
C VAL A 274 -30.24 11.15 -21.58
N LEU A 275 -29.38 10.46 -22.33
CA LEU A 275 -29.06 10.83 -23.71
C LEU A 275 -30.26 10.67 -24.64
N LEU A 276 -31.06 9.61 -24.49
CA LEU A 276 -32.29 9.39 -25.25
C LEU A 276 -33.34 10.47 -24.98
N VAL A 277 -33.52 10.87 -23.71
CA VAL A 277 -34.44 11.95 -23.33
C VAL A 277 -33.96 13.29 -23.89
N ALA A 278 -32.66 13.60 -23.76
CA ALA A 278 -32.10 14.84 -24.28
C ALA A 278 -32.13 14.90 -25.82
N TYR A 279 -31.94 13.75 -26.50
CA TYR A 279 -32.09 13.64 -27.95
C TYR A 279 -33.55 13.81 -28.39
N ALA A 280 -34.50 13.18 -27.69
CA ALA A 280 -35.93 13.34 -27.96
C ALA A 280 -36.45 14.75 -27.68
N ALA A 281 -35.82 15.48 -26.77
CA ALA A 281 -36.16 16.85 -26.41
C ALA A 281 -35.47 17.93 -27.28
N ASP A 282 -34.69 17.54 -28.29
CA ASP A 282 -33.91 18.43 -29.16
C ASP A 282 -33.07 19.45 -28.36
N PHE A 283 -32.42 18.96 -27.30
CA PHE A 283 -31.66 19.82 -26.40
C PHE A 283 -30.36 20.32 -27.08
N GLU A 284 -30.33 21.61 -27.39
CA GLU A 284 -29.19 22.31 -27.97
C GLU A 284 -28.95 23.65 -27.24
N ILE A 285 -27.68 23.89 -26.87
CA ILE A 285 -27.22 25.20 -26.38
C ILE A 285 -26.22 25.74 -27.40
N ASP A 286 -26.61 26.83 -28.07
CA ASP A 286 -25.76 27.59 -28.97
C ASP A 286 -24.62 28.28 -28.21
N LEU A 287 -23.42 28.20 -28.76
CA LEU A 287 -22.23 28.87 -28.22
C LEU A 287 -21.84 30.08 -29.09
N PRO A 288 -21.31 31.16 -28.49
CA PRO A 288 -20.80 32.31 -29.24
C PRO A 288 -19.70 31.94 -30.26
N ARG A 289 -19.59 32.73 -31.34
CA ARG A 289 -18.51 32.67 -32.35
C ARG A 289 -18.36 31.36 -33.17
N GLY A 290 -19.43 30.59 -33.36
CA GLY A 290 -19.41 29.42 -34.25
C GLY A 290 -18.62 28.23 -33.68
N GLU A 291 -18.45 28.19 -32.36
CA GLU A 291 -17.99 27.00 -31.66
C GLU A 291 -19.06 25.90 -31.71
N ARG A 292 -18.65 24.63 -31.58
CA ARG A 292 -19.58 23.51 -31.65
C ARG A 292 -20.66 23.63 -30.57
N PRO A 293 -21.95 23.62 -30.93
CA PRO A 293 -23.04 23.70 -29.97
C PRO A 293 -22.99 22.51 -29.01
N ILE A 294 -23.46 22.72 -27.79
CA ILE A 294 -23.58 21.65 -26.79
C ILE A 294 -24.93 21.01 -27.01
N SER A 295 -24.97 19.87 -27.72
CA SER A 295 -26.21 19.15 -27.99
C SER A 295 -26.10 17.64 -27.72
N ALA A 296 -27.25 17.02 -27.44
CA ALA A 296 -27.34 15.56 -27.32
C ALA A 296 -27.01 14.86 -28.65
N VAL A 297 -27.40 15.49 -29.77
CA VAL A 297 -27.08 15.05 -31.13
C VAL A 297 -25.56 14.99 -31.34
N ALA A 298 -24.81 16.01 -30.93
CA ALA A 298 -23.34 16.03 -31.07
C ALA A 298 -22.65 14.88 -30.30
N VAL A 299 -23.17 14.50 -29.13
CA VAL A 299 -22.66 13.34 -28.37
C VAL A 299 -22.94 12.02 -29.10
N VAL A 300 -24.16 11.86 -29.63
CA VAL A 300 -24.54 10.67 -30.42
C VAL A 300 -23.72 10.57 -31.71
N GLU A 301 -23.52 11.68 -32.43
CA GLU A 301 -22.69 11.72 -33.64
C GLU A 301 -21.22 11.38 -33.35
N ASN A 302 -20.67 11.91 -32.24
CA ASN A 302 -19.32 11.55 -31.80
C ASN A 302 -19.23 10.06 -31.48
N LEU A 303 -20.24 9.46 -30.83
CA LEU A 303 -20.28 8.03 -30.51
C LEU A 303 -20.44 7.15 -31.75
N ALA A 304 -21.36 7.51 -32.65
CA ALA A 304 -21.63 6.80 -33.90
C ALA A 304 -20.41 6.81 -34.83
N SER A 305 -19.71 7.95 -34.92
CA SER A 305 -18.51 8.10 -35.75
C SER A 305 -17.30 7.28 -35.29
N VAL A 306 -17.33 6.76 -34.06
CA VAL A 306 -16.32 5.82 -33.51
C VAL A 306 -16.68 4.37 -33.87
N ALA A 307 -17.97 4.06 -34.05
CA ALA A 307 -18.49 2.73 -34.35
C ALA A 307 -18.75 2.45 -35.84
N GLY A 308 -18.80 3.48 -36.71
CA GLY A 308 -18.99 3.36 -38.16
C GLY A 308 -18.70 4.65 -38.93
N SER A 309 -18.47 4.54 -40.25
CA SER A 309 -18.27 5.67 -41.16
C SER A 309 -19.59 6.40 -41.42
N SER A 310 -19.76 7.60 -40.86
CA SER A 310 -20.92 8.45 -41.13
C SER A 310 -20.61 9.65 -42.03
N ASP A 311 -21.49 9.87 -43.02
CA ASP A 311 -21.48 10.93 -44.02
C ASP A 311 -21.97 12.26 -43.43
N ALA A 312 -21.06 13.06 -42.88
CA ALA A 312 -21.33 14.45 -42.49
C ALA A 312 -20.33 15.40 -43.17
N ASN A 313 -20.81 16.12 -44.20
CA ASN A 313 -20.01 16.80 -45.23
C ASN A 313 -19.00 17.87 -44.76
N ASN A 314 -19.03 18.36 -43.51
CA ASN A 314 -18.01 19.28 -42.98
C ASN A 314 -16.97 18.61 -42.05
N LEU A 315 -17.26 17.41 -41.53
CA LEU A 315 -16.37 16.65 -40.64
C LEU A 315 -15.39 15.77 -41.42
N ASP A 316 -15.76 15.39 -42.65
CA ASP A 316 -14.98 14.47 -43.45
C ASP A 316 -13.75 15.13 -44.09
N GLY A 317 -13.82 16.41 -44.47
CA GLY A 317 -12.67 17.13 -45.04
C GLY A 317 -11.46 17.29 -44.10
N THR A 318 -11.70 17.61 -42.82
CA THR A 318 -10.61 17.71 -41.82
C THR A 318 -10.07 16.35 -41.39
N LYS A 319 -10.92 15.30 -41.37
CA LYS A 319 -10.51 13.92 -41.12
C LYS A 319 -9.69 13.36 -42.28
N GLN A 320 -10.15 13.52 -43.51
CA GLN A 320 -9.44 13.10 -44.71
C GLN A 320 -8.09 13.81 -44.84
N TRP A 321 -8.03 15.11 -44.51
CA TRP A 321 -6.77 15.87 -44.46
C TRP A 321 -5.76 15.29 -43.45
N ARG A 322 -6.20 14.85 -42.25
CA ARG A 322 -5.30 14.18 -41.28
C ARG A 322 -4.86 12.82 -41.77
N LEU A 323 -5.78 12.03 -42.33
CA LEU A 323 -5.48 10.69 -42.84
C LEU A 323 -4.53 10.72 -44.03
N SER A 324 -4.66 11.69 -44.93
CA SER A 324 -3.72 11.89 -46.04
C SER A 324 -2.36 12.37 -45.56
N TRP A 325 -2.30 13.24 -44.56
CA TRP A 325 -1.01 13.62 -43.95
C TRP A 325 -0.35 12.44 -43.26
N TRP A 326 -1.09 11.64 -42.48
CA TRP A 326 -0.56 10.43 -41.85
C TRP A 326 -0.13 9.38 -42.86
N GLN A 327 -0.82 9.27 -44.00
CA GLN A 327 -0.39 8.44 -45.12
C GLN A 327 0.97 8.91 -45.66
N ALA A 328 1.14 10.21 -45.94
CA ALA A 328 2.40 10.76 -46.40
C ALA A 328 3.54 10.48 -45.41
N ILE A 329 3.30 10.65 -44.10
CA ILE A 329 4.27 10.32 -43.04
C ILE A 329 4.69 8.86 -43.09
N ARG A 330 3.72 7.93 -43.20
CA ARG A 330 4.01 6.50 -43.33
C ARG A 330 4.80 6.20 -44.59
N ASP A 331 4.48 6.83 -45.71
CA ASP A 331 5.14 6.56 -46.98
C ASP A 331 6.61 7.02 -46.96
N TYR A 332 6.90 8.25 -46.53
CA TYR A 332 8.29 8.70 -46.50
C TYR A 332 9.12 8.09 -45.36
N THR A 333 8.47 7.60 -44.29
CA THR A 333 9.17 7.02 -43.13
C THR A 333 9.32 5.50 -43.25
N ILE A 334 8.22 4.76 -43.42
CA ILE A 334 8.26 3.29 -43.44
C ILE A 334 8.76 2.78 -44.80
N HIS A 335 8.32 3.40 -45.89
CA HIS A 335 8.66 2.98 -47.26
C HIS A 335 9.70 3.89 -47.93
N GLY A 336 10.18 4.91 -47.22
CA GLY A 336 11.08 5.94 -47.74
C GLY A 336 12.41 6.03 -46.99
N PRO A 337 13.23 7.05 -47.30
CA PRO A 337 14.60 7.15 -46.78
C PRO A 337 14.68 7.47 -45.28
N TYR A 338 13.57 7.85 -44.65
CA TYR A 338 13.54 8.30 -43.26
C TYR A 338 13.27 7.18 -42.24
N PHE A 339 13.38 5.91 -42.64
CA PHE A 339 13.06 4.74 -41.81
C PHE A 339 13.68 4.77 -40.42
N TRP A 340 15.01 4.90 -40.33
CA TRP A 340 15.70 4.81 -39.04
C TRP A 340 15.57 6.08 -38.23
N THR A 341 15.68 7.24 -38.88
CA THR A 341 16.00 8.50 -38.20
C THR A 341 14.87 9.52 -38.20
N GLY A 342 13.84 9.32 -39.02
CA GLY A 342 12.84 10.34 -39.30
C GLY A 342 13.45 11.58 -39.95
N LYS A 343 12.61 12.60 -40.16
CA LYS A 343 13.02 13.90 -40.69
C LYS A 343 13.78 14.77 -39.67
N GLY A 344 13.80 14.37 -38.40
CA GLY A 344 14.45 15.13 -37.33
C GLY A 344 13.55 16.18 -36.67
N PHE A 345 14.15 16.96 -35.78
CA PHE A 345 13.46 17.95 -34.94
C PHE A 345 13.87 19.37 -35.35
N GLY A 346 12.91 20.30 -35.36
CA GLY A 346 13.14 21.71 -35.72
C GLY A 346 12.49 22.16 -37.03
N MET A 347 12.38 21.28 -38.02
CA MET A 347 11.63 21.60 -39.24
C MET A 347 10.12 21.62 -38.97
N ASN A 348 9.40 22.52 -39.65
CA ASN A 348 7.95 22.52 -39.65
C ASN A 348 7.43 21.39 -40.56
N LEU A 349 6.83 20.35 -39.96
CA LEU A 349 6.36 19.19 -40.72
C LEU A 349 5.24 19.53 -41.71
N ALA A 350 4.32 20.44 -41.37
CA ALA A 350 3.23 20.78 -42.27
C ALA A 350 3.73 21.46 -43.54
N GLU A 351 4.71 22.37 -43.39
CA GLU A 351 5.36 23.04 -44.53
C GLU A 351 6.19 22.06 -45.34
N ALA A 352 6.95 21.19 -44.66
CA ALA A 352 7.80 20.19 -45.31
C ALA A 352 7.01 19.10 -46.05
N ASP A 353 5.80 18.78 -45.58
CA ASP A 353 4.94 17.74 -46.14
C ASP A 353 3.90 18.32 -47.12
N GLY A 354 3.79 19.64 -47.25
CA GLY A 354 2.81 20.31 -48.12
C GLY A 354 1.37 20.34 -47.56
N PHE A 355 1.21 20.16 -46.25
CA PHE A 355 -0.08 20.19 -45.54
C PHE A 355 -0.25 21.51 -44.77
N VAL A 356 -0.07 22.65 -45.44
CA VAL A 356 -0.26 23.96 -44.79
C VAL A 356 -1.72 24.40 -44.91
N VAL A 357 -2.32 24.85 -43.81
CA VAL A 357 -3.70 25.36 -43.76
C VAL A 357 -3.69 26.75 -43.13
N GLY A 358 -4.36 27.73 -43.75
CA GLY A 358 -4.64 29.04 -43.13
C GLY A 358 -3.67 30.19 -43.43
N LEU A 359 -2.78 30.07 -44.43
CA LEU A 359 -1.88 31.15 -44.85
C LEU A 359 -2.63 32.43 -45.29
N GLU A 360 -3.83 32.31 -45.87
CA GLU A 360 -4.65 33.45 -46.33
C GLU A 360 -5.21 34.33 -45.20
N ARG A 361 -5.15 33.89 -43.93
CA ARG A 361 -5.67 34.61 -42.76
C ARG A 361 -4.60 35.04 -41.74
N GLY A 362 -3.31 34.90 -42.07
CA GLY A 362 -2.20 35.37 -41.23
C GLY A 362 -2.02 34.63 -39.89
N GLY A 363 -2.58 33.41 -39.75
CA GLY A 363 -2.43 32.58 -38.55
C GLY A 363 -1.14 31.73 -38.54
N PRO A 364 -0.63 31.31 -37.36
CA PRO A 364 0.56 30.46 -37.26
C PRO A 364 0.32 29.06 -37.84
N THR A 365 1.29 28.53 -38.59
CA THR A 365 1.23 27.20 -39.22
C THR A 365 1.35 26.07 -38.18
N VAL A 366 0.54 25.01 -38.34
CA VAL A 366 0.60 23.81 -37.50
C VAL A 366 1.92 23.09 -37.74
N ARG A 367 2.61 22.62 -36.68
CA ARG A 367 3.93 21.97 -36.79
C ARG A 367 3.93 20.46 -36.55
N SER A 368 2.81 19.90 -36.11
CA SER A 368 2.68 18.50 -35.70
C SER A 368 1.41 17.86 -36.28
N PRO A 369 1.43 16.56 -36.58
CA PRO A 369 0.35 15.85 -37.27
C PRO A 369 -0.91 15.57 -36.42
N HIS A 370 -1.08 16.21 -35.26
CA HIS A 370 -2.19 15.97 -34.31
C HIS A 370 -2.29 14.50 -33.84
N SER A 371 -1.15 13.85 -33.70
CA SER A 371 -1.03 12.54 -33.06
C SER A 371 0.41 12.33 -32.63
N VAL A 372 0.63 12.12 -31.33
CA VAL A 372 1.96 11.91 -30.78
C VAL A 372 2.67 10.72 -31.43
N HIS A 373 1.92 9.68 -31.82
CA HIS A 373 2.46 8.51 -32.51
C HIS A 373 3.02 8.89 -33.89
N MET A 374 2.28 9.70 -34.64
CA MET A 374 2.76 10.21 -35.94
C MET A 374 3.89 11.22 -35.77
N THR A 375 3.89 12.02 -34.70
CA THR A 375 5.00 12.91 -34.35
C THR A 375 6.30 12.12 -34.14
N TYR A 376 6.27 11.05 -33.34
CA TYR A 376 7.44 10.19 -33.13
C TYR A 376 7.89 9.48 -34.41
N LEU A 377 6.95 9.00 -35.24
CA LEU A 377 7.26 8.38 -36.52
C LEU A 377 7.91 9.37 -37.50
N ALA A 378 7.30 10.54 -37.70
CA ALA A 378 7.77 11.57 -38.61
C ALA A 378 9.16 12.12 -38.23
N ARG A 379 9.37 12.41 -36.94
CA ARG A 379 10.58 13.10 -36.45
C ARG A 379 11.70 12.14 -36.04
N GLY A 380 11.35 11.03 -35.39
CA GLY A 380 12.29 10.06 -34.84
C GLY A 380 12.42 8.76 -35.63
N GLY A 381 11.65 8.58 -36.71
CA GLY A 381 11.63 7.37 -37.53
C GLY A 381 10.90 6.21 -36.85
N VAL A 382 11.02 5.02 -37.45
CA VAL A 382 10.52 3.77 -36.87
C VAL A 382 11.18 3.50 -35.51
N THR A 383 12.45 3.86 -35.34
CA THR A 383 13.15 3.77 -34.05
C THR A 383 12.48 4.64 -32.99
N GLY A 384 12.18 5.90 -33.30
CA GLY A 384 11.48 6.81 -32.39
C GLY A 384 10.09 6.29 -31.99
N LEU A 385 9.29 5.83 -32.95
CA LEU A 385 7.99 5.24 -32.69
C LEU A 385 8.09 3.97 -31.83
N PHE A 386 9.03 3.09 -32.14
CA PHE A 386 9.25 1.86 -31.37
C PHE A 386 9.62 2.17 -29.92
N LEU A 387 10.57 3.07 -29.69
CA LEU A 387 10.99 3.47 -28.34
C LEU A 387 9.85 4.14 -27.56
N TRP A 388 9.02 4.95 -28.22
CA TRP A 388 7.81 5.53 -27.64
C TRP A 388 6.83 4.44 -27.19
N LEU A 389 6.47 3.51 -28.08
CA LEU A 389 5.55 2.41 -27.77
C LEU A 389 6.11 1.47 -26.68
N LEU A 390 7.41 1.20 -26.71
CA LEU A 390 8.09 0.41 -25.69
C LEU A 390 8.04 1.12 -24.32
N THR A 391 8.23 2.44 -24.29
CA THR A 391 8.21 3.23 -23.05
C THR A 391 6.84 3.20 -22.40
N ILE A 392 5.77 3.51 -23.15
CA ILE A 392 4.41 3.49 -22.61
C ILE A 392 3.93 2.07 -22.29
N GLY A 393 4.27 1.09 -23.14
CA GLY A 393 3.86 -0.30 -23.00
C GLY A 393 4.53 -0.99 -21.81
N SER A 394 5.84 -0.80 -21.65
CA SER A 394 6.58 -1.40 -20.53
C SER A 394 6.15 -0.80 -19.19
N TRP A 395 5.91 0.51 -19.13
CA TRP A 395 5.42 1.19 -17.92
C TRP A 395 4.03 0.68 -17.54
N THR A 396 3.09 0.69 -18.49
CA THR A 396 1.70 0.25 -18.25
C THR A 396 1.66 -1.20 -17.80
N LEU A 397 2.40 -2.09 -18.48
CA LEU A 397 2.47 -3.49 -18.12
C LEU A 397 3.10 -3.69 -16.74
N ALA A 398 4.14 -2.92 -16.41
CA ALA A 398 4.80 -3.02 -15.11
C ALA A 398 3.88 -2.61 -13.96
N LEU A 399 3.12 -1.52 -14.10
CA LEU A 399 2.16 -1.07 -13.10
C LEU A 399 0.94 -1.98 -13.01
N LEU A 400 0.41 -2.49 -14.13
CA LEU A 400 -0.68 -3.48 -14.10
C LEU A 400 -0.25 -4.79 -13.44
N ARG A 401 0.99 -5.24 -13.68
CA ARG A 401 1.56 -6.39 -12.96
C ARG A 401 1.71 -6.10 -11.46
N ALA A 402 2.11 -4.88 -11.09
CA ALA A 402 2.19 -4.47 -9.69
C ALA A 402 0.82 -4.37 -9.03
N ALA A 403 -0.19 -3.84 -9.71
CA ALA A 403 -1.58 -3.83 -9.25
C ALA A 403 -2.09 -5.25 -9.00
N HIS A 404 -1.86 -6.14 -9.96
CA HIS A 404 -2.22 -7.55 -9.85
C HIS A 404 -1.49 -8.27 -8.71
N LEU A 405 -0.22 -7.97 -8.52
CA LEU A 405 0.57 -8.51 -7.41
C LEU A 405 0.06 -7.99 -6.06
N ALA A 406 -0.22 -6.69 -5.96
CA ALA A 406 -0.80 -6.05 -4.78
C ALA A 406 -2.15 -6.67 -4.41
N TRP A 407 -3.03 -6.91 -5.38
CA TRP A 407 -4.28 -7.64 -5.14
C TRP A 407 -4.06 -9.07 -4.68
N ARG A 408 -3.10 -9.79 -5.26
CA ARG A 408 -2.75 -11.15 -4.83
C ARG A 408 -2.20 -11.20 -3.40
N ARG A 409 -1.61 -10.11 -2.93
CA ARG A 409 -1.02 -9.96 -1.58
C ARG A 409 -1.98 -9.36 -0.56
N GLY A 410 -3.15 -8.88 -0.96
CA GLY A 410 -4.08 -8.20 -0.07
C GLY A 410 -3.78 -6.71 0.16
N ASP A 411 -2.81 -6.14 -0.56
CA ASP A 411 -2.47 -4.71 -0.53
C ASP A 411 -3.48 -3.90 -1.37
N LEU A 412 -4.72 -3.86 -0.92
CA LEU A 412 -5.84 -3.32 -1.71
C LEU A 412 -5.64 -1.85 -2.11
N ASP A 413 -5.03 -1.04 -1.25
CA ASP A 413 -4.80 0.38 -1.52
C ASP A 413 -3.68 0.61 -2.54
N TRP A 414 -2.62 -0.20 -2.52
CA TRP A 414 -1.59 -0.21 -3.58
C TRP A 414 -2.18 -0.64 -4.92
N GLY A 415 -3.01 -1.68 -4.92
CA GLY A 415 -3.70 -2.13 -6.14
C GLY A 415 -4.60 -1.04 -6.74
N ARG A 416 -5.39 -0.36 -5.91
CA ARG A 416 -6.23 0.79 -6.32
C ARG A 416 -5.38 1.95 -6.85
N TYR A 417 -4.27 2.25 -6.18
CA TYR A 417 -3.36 3.33 -6.55
C TYR A 417 -2.69 3.09 -7.91
N PHE A 418 -2.20 1.87 -8.18
CA PHE A 418 -1.64 1.53 -9.48
C PHE A 418 -2.67 1.58 -10.61
N VAL A 419 -3.90 1.12 -10.38
CA VAL A 419 -4.99 1.28 -11.37
C VAL A 419 -5.30 2.75 -11.63
N PHE A 420 -5.36 3.58 -10.59
CA PHE A 420 -5.53 5.03 -10.75
C PHE A 420 -4.46 5.64 -11.65
N LEU A 421 -3.19 5.34 -11.39
CA LEU A 421 -2.08 5.86 -12.20
C LEU A 421 -2.15 5.38 -13.65
N VAL A 422 -2.43 4.10 -13.89
CA VAL A 422 -2.56 3.54 -15.25
C VAL A 422 -3.69 4.20 -16.02
N CYS A 423 -4.87 4.35 -15.40
CA CYS A 423 -6.01 4.95 -16.08
C CYS A 423 -5.82 6.46 -16.33
N TYR A 424 -5.23 7.19 -15.39
CA TYR A 424 -4.93 8.61 -15.61
C TYR A 424 -3.89 8.79 -16.72
N PHE A 425 -2.83 7.97 -16.73
CA PHE A 425 -1.84 7.94 -17.80
C PHE A 425 -2.45 7.60 -19.16
N ALA A 426 -3.31 6.57 -19.22
CA ALA A 426 -4.00 6.17 -20.44
C ALA A 426 -4.89 7.29 -21.00
N SER A 427 -5.54 8.06 -20.13
CA SER A 427 -6.35 9.22 -20.52
C SER A 427 -5.54 10.24 -21.33
N ILE A 428 -4.34 10.59 -20.84
CA ILE A 428 -3.44 11.53 -21.53
C ILE A 428 -2.92 10.95 -22.85
N VAL A 429 -2.56 9.65 -22.89
CA VAL A 429 -2.10 9.01 -24.14
C VAL A 429 -3.19 8.97 -25.19
N ILE A 430 -4.44 8.70 -24.79
CA ILE A 430 -5.58 8.70 -25.70
C ILE A 430 -5.82 10.11 -26.25
N ASP A 431 -5.80 11.15 -25.41
CA ASP A 431 -5.92 12.54 -25.86
C ASP A 431 -4.80 12.91 -26.85
N ALA A 432 -3.55 12.58 -26.50
CA ALA A 432 -2.37 12.79 -27.35
C ALA A 432 -2.38 12.01 -28.67
N SER A 433 -3.24 11.00 -28.80
CA SER A 433 -3.42 10.27 -30.07
C SER A 433 -4.19 11.09 -31.10
N PHE A 434 -4.97 12.09 -30.66
CA PHE A 434 -5.86 12.89 -31.50
C PHE A 434 -5.62 14.42 -31.40
N ASP A 435 -4.80 14.88 -30.45
CA ASP A 435 -4.41 16.27 -30.28
C ASP A 435 -2.89 16.41 -30.05
N VAL A 436 -2.39 17.63 -30.24
CA VAL A 436 -1.02 18.05 -29.96
C VAL A 436 -0.89 18.32 -28.45
N ALA A 437 -1.02 17.25 -27.67
CA ALA A 437 -1.09 17.31 -26.21
C ALA A 437 0.28 17.23 -25.53
N LEU A 438 1.17 16.36 -26.03
CA LEU A 438 2.48 16.09 -25.41
C LEU A 438 3.61 16.93 -26.02
N GLU A 439 3.39 17.50 -27.20
CA GLU A 439 4.32 18.41 -27.86
C GLU A 439 4.33 19.81 -27.20
N GLY A 440 3.38 20.08 -26.29
CA GLY A 440 3.35 21.26 -25.44
C GLY A 440 3.46 20.91 -23.95
N PRO A 441 3.85 21.87 -23.10
CA PRO A 441 4.03 21.63 -21.67
C PRO A 441 2.71 21.33 -20.91
N MET A 442 1.54 21.72 -21.45
CA MET A 442 0.25 21.67 -20.78
C MET A 442 -0.13 20.26 -20.30
N LEU A 443 -0.01 19.25 -21.18
CA LEU A 443 -0.11 17.84 -20.80
C LEU A 443 1.25 17.13 -20.85
N GLY A 444 2.21 17.61 -21.63
CA GLY A 444 3.56 17.03 -21.71
C GLY A 444 4.28 16.95 -20.36
N ILE A 445 4.27 18.02 -19.56
CA ILE A 445 4.91 18.02 -18.24
C ILE A 445 4.13 17.16 -17.25
N PRO A 446 2.79 17.33 -17.06
CA PRO A 446 1.99 16.44 -16.24
C PRO A 446 2.13 14.95 -16.59
N PHE A 447 2.23 14.61 -17.87
CA PHE A 447 2.45 13.24 -18.35
C PHE A 447 3.75 12.64 -17.81
N TRP A 448 4.87 13.34 -17.98
CA TRP A 448 6.17 12.84 -17.52
C TRP A 448 6.29 12.85 -15.99
N ILE A 449 5.62 13.78 -15.30
CA ILE A 449 5.48 13.73 -13.83
C ILE A 449 4.72 12.46 -13.42
N LEU A 450 3.55 12.18 -14.02
CA LEU A 450 2.76 10.97 -13.76
C LEU A 450 3.55 9.69 -14.05
N PHE A 451 4.33 9.67 -15.15
CA PHE A 451 5.22 8.56 -15.47
C PHE A 451 6.24 8.33 -14.35
N GLY A 452 6.90 9.41 -13.89
CA GLY A 452 7.85 9.41 -12.77
C GLY A 452 7.25 8.91 -11.47
N ILE A 453 6.04 9.40 -11.13
CA ILE A 453 5.27 8.91 -9.97
C ILE A 453 5.07 7.39 -10.09
N GLY A 454 4.64 6.90 -11.25
CA GLY A 454 4.34 5.49 -11.42
C GLY A 454 5.53 4.57 -11.30
N PHE A 455 6.66 4.87 -11.93
CA PHE A 455 7.81 3.97 -11.83
C PHE A 455 8.59 4.17 -10.51
N GLY A 456 8.63 5.38 -9.95
CA GLY A 456 9.16 5.61 -8.60
C GLY A 456 8.37 4.82 -7.56
N SER A 457 7.03 4.88 -7.61
CA SER A 457 6.14 4.07 -6.77
C SER A 457 6.28 2.58 -7.02
N LEU A 458 6.50 2.14 -8.27
CA LEU A 458 6.79 0.75 -8.59
C LEU A 458 8.09 0.27 -7.93
N MET A 459 9.14 1.10 -7.95
CA MET A 459 10.42 0.79 -7.34
C MET A 459 10.32 0.74 -5.81
N VAL A 460 9.60 1.69 -5.20
CA VAL A 460 9.32 1.69 -3.75
C VAL A 460 8.51 0.46 -3.36
N TYR A 461 7.43 0.15 -4.08
CA TYR A 461 6.61 -1.03 -3.83
C TYR A 461 7.43 -2.32 -3.98
N ARG A 462 8.26 -2.41 -5.03
CA ARG A 462 9.18 -3.54 -5.17
C ARG A 462 10.20 -3.58 -4.04
N ALA A 463 10.81 -2.47 -3.63
CA ALA A 463 11.81 -2.45 -2.56
C ALA A 463 11.20 -2.87 -1.21
N TRP A 464 10.03 -2.33 -0.86
CA TRP A 464 9.24 -2.76 0.29
C TRP A 464 8.96 -4.26 0.29
N HIS A 465 8.78 -4.86 -0.90
CA HIS A 465 8.53 -6.28 -1.06
C HIS A 465 9.69 -7.07 -1.74
N VAL A 466 10.93 -6.56 -1.68
CA VAL A 466 12.17 -7.24 -2.07
C VAL A 466 13.00 -7.52 -0.82
N VAL A 467 12.70 -6.85 0.29
CA VAL A 467 12.97 -7.35 1.65
C VAL A 467 12.16 -8.63 1.94
N GLU A 468 11.17 -8.97 1.10
CA GLU A 468 10.60 -10.32 0.99
C GLU A 468 10.93 -10.93 -0.39
N ALA A 469 11.62 -12.06 -0.43
CA ALA A 469 11.86 -12.76 -1.69
C ALA A 469 10.53 -13.28 -2.29
N PRO A 470 10.27 -13.13 -3.60
CA PRO A 470 9.11 -13.75 -4.22
C PRO A 470 9.26 -15.29 -4.28
N PRO A 471 8.17 -16.05 -4.08
CA PRO A 471 8.20 -17.50 -4.15
C PRO A 471 8.55 -17.97 -5.57
N ARG A 472 9.59 -18.81 -5.67
CA ARG A 472 9.93 -19.56 -6.89
C ARG A 472 8.83 -20.59 -7.16
N PHE A 473 8.01 -20.36 -8.19
CA PHE A 473 7.15 -21.41 -8.72
C PHE A 473 7.94 -22.31 -9.67
N GLY A 474 7.93 -23.60 -9.36
CA GLY A 474 8.52 -24.67 -10.16
C GLY A 474 7.82 -24.86 -11.52
N ARG A 475 8.61 -25.39 -12.46
CA ARG A 475 8.16 -25.98 -13.73
C ARG A 475 7.17 -27.11 -13.44
N MET A 476 6.02 -27.25 -14.10
CA MET A 476 5.77 -27.84 -15.44
C MET A 476 4.23 -27.72 -15.64
N ALA A 477 3.66 -27.56 -16.83
CA ALA A 477 3.74 -28.48 -17.95
C ALA A 477 3.43 -27.80 -19.30
N ARG A 478 4.02 -28.39 -20.33
CA ARG A 478 3.94 -28.03 -21.75
C ARG A 478 2.57 -28.40 -22.37
N GLY A 479 2.10 -27.55 -23.28
CA GLY A 479 1.20 -27.88 -24.39
C GLY A 479 1.38 -26.81 -25.48
N GLY A 480 1.59 -27.21 -26.74
CA GLY A 480 2.12 -26.40 -27.88
C GLY A 480 1.42 -25.05 -28.13
N ALA A 481 2.02 -24.08 -28.82
CA ALA A 481 2.81 -24.21 -30.05
C ALA A 481 3.84 -23.06 -30.25
N ARG A 482 4.82 -23.36 -31.11
CA ARG A 482 6.01 -22.59 -31.56
C ARG A 482 5.59 -21.30 -32.30
N ILE A 483 6.39 -20.23 -32.40
CA ILE A 483 7.48 -19.96 -33.39
C ILE A 483 8.42 -18.90 -32.78
N ALA A 484 9.64 -19.28 -32.38
CA ALA A 484 10.95 -19.07 -33.04
C ALA A 484 11.57 -17.66 -32.87
N GLY A 485 12.73 -17.63 -32.21
CA GLY A 485 13.58 -16.45 -32.06
C GLY A 485 14.60 -16.58 -30.93
N ALA A 486 15.29 -17.73 -30.83
CA ALA A 486 16.36 -17.96 -29.86
C ALA A 486 17.62 -18.39 -30.61
N THR A 487 18.64 -17.52 -30.64
CA THR A 487 20.04 -17.90 -30.81
C THR A 487 20.93 -16.70 -30.46
N LEU A 488 21.08 -16.43 -29.15
CA LEU A 488 22.23 -15.75 -28.53
C LEU A 488 22.03 -15.65 -27.01
N LEU A 489 22.00 -16.78 -26.31
CA LEU A 489 22.07 -16.83 -24.83
C LEU A 489 22.38 -18.26 -24.34
N GLY A 490 23.34 -18.92 -24.99
CA GLY A 490 23.71 -20.32 -24.75
C GLY A 490 24.92 -20.55 -23.84
N ALA A 491 25.54 -19.52 -23.26
CA ALA A 491 26.86 -19.69 -22.60
C ALA A 491 26.98 -19.13 -21.17
N MET A 492 25.89 -18.76 -20.50
CA MET A 492 25.93 -18.30 -19.09
C MET A 492 24.92 -19.03 -18.18
N MET A 493 24.58 -20.28 -18.50
CA MET A 493 23.74 -21.15 -17.65
C MET A 493 24.53 -22.29 -16.96
N LEU A 494 25.77 -22.03 -16.53
CA LEU A 494 26.55 -22.99 -15.74
C LEU A 494 27.12 -22.45 -14.42
N LEU A 495 26.65 -21.30 -13.94
CA LEU A 495 26.89 -20.88 -12.56
C LEU A 495 25.54 -20.66 -11.88
N GLY A 496 25.09 -21.70 -11.17
CA GLY A 496 23.93 -21.63 -10.31
C GLY A 496 24.11 -20.51 -9.29
N SER A 497 23.10 -19.67 -9.15
CA SER A 497 22.99 -18.77 -8.01
C SER A 497 23.08 -19.59 -6.71
N PRO A 498 23.71 -19.07 -5.64
CA PRO A 498 23.75 -19.76 -4.36
C PRO A 498 22.31 -20.09 -3.91
N ARG A 499 22.14 -21.31 -3.40
CA ARG A 499 20.94 -21.67 -2.64
C ARG A 499 20.86 -20.76 -1.41
N SER A 500 19.65 -20.52 -0.94
CA SER A 500 19.40 -19.96 0.39
C SER A 500 20.28 -20.69 1.41
N GLU A 501 21.13 -19.96 2.14
CA GLU A 501 21.93 -20.50 3.25
C GLU A 501 21.07 -20.96 4.44
N ALA A 502 19.76 -20.68 4.46
CA ALA A 502 18.83 -21.42 5.30
C ALA A 502 18.51 -22.78 4.64
N ALA A 503 19.04 -23.86 5.24
CA ALA A 503 19.05 -25.26 4.81
C ALA A 503 20.26 -25.74 3.98
N GLU A 504 21.48 -25.38 4.40
CA GLU A 504 22.64 -26.23 4.11
C GLU A 504 22.64 -27.46 5.04
N THR A 505 22.32 -28.61 4.45
CA THR A 505 22.71 -29.98 4.84
C THR A 505 22.75 -30.32 6.34
N ALA A 506 21.59 -30.65 6.91
CA ALA A 506 21.58 -31.68 7.95
C ALA A 506 21.12 -33.00 7.28
N PRO A 507 22.03 -33.86 6.78
CA PRO A 507 21.65 -35.24 6.49
C PRO A 507 21.03 -35.85 7.75
N CYS A 508 19.99 -36.68 7.58
CA CYS A 508 19.37 -37.39 8.71
C CYS A 508 20.47 -38.06 9.55
N PRO A 509 20.51 -37.84 10.88
CA PRO A 509 21.51 -38.47 11.71
C PRO A 509 21.46 -40.00 11.56
N PRO A 510 22.62 -40.68 11.53
CA PRO A 510 22.67 -42.15 11.58
C PRO A 510 21.89 -42.66 12.79
N GLY A 511 21.05 -43.68 12.59
CA GLY A 511 20.19 -44.24 13.64
C GLY A 511 18.85 -43.52 13.84
N SER A 512 18.54 -42.49 13.06
CA SER A 512 17.20 -41.89 13.03
C SER A 512 16.15 -42.81 12.40
N ILE A 513 14.91 -42.76 12.88
CA ILE A 513 13.77 -43.48 12.29
C ILE A 513 13.29 -42.70 11.07
N PRO A 514 13.32 -43.26 9.85
CA PRO A 514 12.80 -42.58 8.67
C PRO A 514 11.27 -42.54 8.69
N VAL A 515 10.71 -41.38 8.36
CA VAL A 515 9.27 -41.15 8.29
C VAL A 515 8.90 -40.79 6.84
N PRO A 516 8.51 -41.77 6.00
CA PRO A 516 8.13 -41.52 4.62
C PRO A 516 6.76 -40.81 4.54
N VAL A 517 6.49 -40.15 3.41
CA VAL A 517 5.18 -39.53 3.17
C VAL A 517 4.08 -40.59 3.23
N GLY A 518 3.02 -40.30 3.99
CA GLY A 518 1.89 -41.20 4.22
C GLY A 518 2.02 -42.09 5.46
N ALA A 519 3.18 -42.10 6.14
CA ALA A 519 3.30 -42.76 7.44
C ALA A 519 2.50 -42.02 8.52
N ALA A 520 1.88 -42.78 9.42
CA ALA A 520 1.26 -42.23 10.62
C ALA A 520 2.35 -41.89 11.66
N ILE A 521 2.75 -40.61 11.72
CA ILE A 521 3.90 -40.17 12.54
C ILE A 521 3.65 -40.48 14.03
N GLN A 522 2.43 -40.25 14.50
CA GLN A 522 2.06 -40.53 15.89
C GLN A 522 2.25 -42.00 16.28
N ALA A 523 1.91 -42.94 15.40
CA ALA A 523 2.08 -44.37 15.67
C ALA A 523 3.56 -44.76 15.77
N LEU A 524 4.45 -44.07 15.04
CA LEU A 524 5.90 -44.25 15.17
C LEU A 524 6.41 -43.66 16.50
N VAL A 525 5.90 -42.50 16.89
CA VAL A 525 6.21 -41.84 18.18
C VAL A 525 5.82 -42.70 19.38
N GLU A 526 4.65 -43.34 19.33
CA GLU A 526 4.16 -44.23 20.39
C GLU A 526 5.00 -45.50 20.54
N LYS A 527 5.46 -46.08 19.43
CA LYS A 527 6.30 -47.29 19.45
C LYS A 527 7.74 -47.02 19.85
N ALA A 528 8.26 -45.83 19.54
CA ALA A 528 9.63 -45.45 19.85
C ALA A 528 9.83 -45.12 21.34
N SER A 529 11.07 -45.26 21.82
CA SER A 529 11.47 -44.81 23.16
C SER A 529 11.58 -43.27 23.24
N PRO A 530 11.49 -42.68 24.45
CA PRO A 530 11.97 -41.32 24.70
C PRO A 530 13.40 -41.12 24.16
N GLY A 531 13.74 -39.92 23.70
CA GLY A 531 15.07 -39.64 23.11
C GLY A 531 15.24 -40.00 21.63
N THR A 532 14.25 -40.66 21.02
CA THR A 532 14.36 -41.11 19.62
C THR A 532 14.39 -39.93 18.64
N ILE A 533 15.21 -40.06 17.59
CA ILE A 533 15.31 -39.11 16.49
C ILE A 533 14.46 -39.60 15.31
N PHE A 534 13.55 -38.78 14.82
CA PHE A 534 12.76 -39.01 13.62
C PHE A 534 13.25 -38.12 12.48
N CYS A 535 13.47 -38.73 11.31
CA CYS A 535 13.77 -37.98 10.10
C CYS A 535 12.56 -37.98 9.16
N ILE A 536 11.92 -36.82 9.03
CA ILE A 536 10.71 -36.61 8.25
C ILE A 536 11.08 -36.33 6.80
N ALA A 537 10.65 -37.23 5.91
CA ALA A 537 10.98 -37.15 4.50
C ALA A 537 10.37 -35.91 3.83
N ALA A 538 11.02 -35.41 2.79
CA ALA A 538 10.49 -34.31 1.97
C ALA A 538 9.13 -34.67 1.34
N GLY A 539 8.19 -33.72 1.35
CA GLY A 539 6.82 -33.92 0.88
C GLY A 539 5.76 -33.50 1.91
N ILE A 540 4.49 -33.64 1.55
CA ILE A 540 3.36 -33.17 2.37
C ILE A 540 2.82 -34.31 3.24
N HIS A 541 2.98 -34.16 4.55
CA HIS A 541 2.42 -35.04 5.58
C HIS A 541 1.13 -34.43 6.12
N ARG A 542 -0.01 -34.91 5.60
CA ARG A 542 -1.33 -34.31 5.86
C ARG A 542 -1.96 -34.80 7.16
N ALA A 543 -2.69 -33.90 7.80
CA ALA A 543 -3.54 -34.14 8.96
C ALA A 543 -2.86 -34.91 10.10
N GLN A 544 -1.54 -34.69 10.28
CA GLN A 544 -0.77 -35.27 11.37
C GLN A 544 -0.91 -34.43 12.64
N LEU A 545 -1.06 -35.11 13.78
CA LEU A 545 -0.94 -34.56 15.11
C LEU A 545 0.09 -35.40 15.85
N ILE A 546 1.13 -34.76 16.39
CA ILE A 546 2.23 -35.41 17.09
C ILE A 546 2.16 -35.07 18.58
N ALA A 547 2.06 -36.07 19.43
CA ALA A 547 2.21 -35.98 20.88
C ALA A 547 3.55 -36.66 21.24
N PRO A 548 4.65 -35.89 21.36
CA PRO A 548 5.99 -36.45 21.55
C PRO A 548 6.17 -37.01 22.95
N LYS A 549 7.23 -37.80 23.12
CA LYS A 549 7.77 -38.21 24.43
C LYS A 549 9.01 -37.39 24.78
N ASP A 550 9.41 -37.43 26.05
CA ASP A 550 10.61 -36.75 26.55
C ASP A 550 11.81 -36.96 25.61
N ARG A 551 12.50 -35.86 25.30
CA ARG A 551 13.77 -35.79 24.56
C ARG A 551 13.72 -36.25 23.10
N GLN A 552 12.55 -36.48 22.53
CA GLN A 552 12.45 -36.85 21.12
C GLN A 552 12.83 -35.68 20.20
N VAL A 553 13.38 -36.00 19.04
CA VAL A 553 13.90 -35.04 18.07
C VAL A 553 13.23 -35.28 16.72
N PHE A 554 12.69 -34.23 16.12
CA PHE A 554 12.01 -34.28 14.83
C PHE A 554 12.75 -33.39 13.84
N ILE A 555 13.36 -34.00 12.83
CA ILE A 555 14.14 -33.31 11.80
C ILE A 555 13.44 -33.45 10.46
N GLY A 556 13.04 -32.34 9.87
CA GLY A 556 12.56 -32.28 8.50
C GLY A 556 13.71 -32.31 7.49
N GLN A 557 13.62 -33.19 6.50
CA GLN A 557 14.41 -33.03 5.29
C GLN A 557 13.95 -31.77 4.53
N PRO A 558 14.82 -31.13 3.71
CA PRO A 558 14.42 -29.96 2.93
C PRO A 558 13.14 -30.20 2.12
N GLY A 559 12.09 -29.43 2.41
CA GLY A 559 10.76 -29.57 1.80
C GLY A 559 9.80 -30.52 2.53
N ALA A 560 10.12 -30.98 3.74
CA ALA A 560 9.17 -31.68 4.61
C ALA A 560 8.12 -30.71 5.16
N VAL A 561 6.84 -30.98 4.84
CA VAL A 561 5.70 -30.15 5.24
C VAL A 561 4.78 -30.94 6.15
N LEU A 562 4.59 -30.47 7.38
CA LEU A 562 3.47 -30.87 8.23
C LEU A 562 2.28 -29.95 7.90
N ASN A 563 1.25 -30.52 7.28
CA ASN A 563 0.08 -29.78 6.83
C ASN A 563 -1.15 -30.23 7.62
N GLY A 564 -1.71 -29.35 8.45
CA GLY A 564 -2.85 -29.65 9.31
C GLY A 564 -4.19 -29.79 8.58
N ALA A 565 -4.23 -29.55 7.26
CA ALA A 565 -5.42 -29.61 6.44
C ALA A 565 -5.59 -30.94 5.69
N GLU A 566 -6.86 -31.32 5.53
CA GLU A 566 -7.30 -32.44 4.70
C GLU A 566 -7.75 -31.95 3.32
N LEU A 567 -7.74 -32.84 2.32
CA LEU A 567 -8.33 -32.57 1.02
C LEU A 567 -9.86 -32.67 1.13
N VAL A 568 -10.56 -31.69 0.57
CA VAL A 568 -12.02 -31.71 0.49
C VAL A 568 -12.43 -32.49 -0.76
N THR A 569 -12.91 -33.71 -0.58
CA THR A 569 -13.34 -34.60 -1.66
C THR A 569 -14.86 -34.70 -1.83
N ASP A 570 -15.63 -34.26 -0.83
CA ASP A 570 -17.10 -34.35 -0.76
C ASP A 570 -17.82 -33.12 -1.34
N ILE A 571 -17.17 -32.43 -2.29
CA ILE A 571 -17.72 -31.22 -2.88
C ILE A 571 -18.82 -31.52 -3.91
N ARG A 572 -19.93 -30.80 -3.84
CA ARG A 572 -21.04 -30.91 -4.79
C ARG A 572 -21.63 -29.56 -5.13
N ARG A 573 -22.27 -29.45 -6.30
CA ARG A 573 -22.96 -28.23 -6.71
C ARG A 573 -24.34 -28.15 -6.05
N LYS A 574 -24.69 -26.99 -5.49
CA LYS A 574 -26.01 -26.69 -4.91
C LYS A 574 -26.46 -25.30 -5.39
N GLY A 575 -27.23 -25.28 -6.48
CA GLY A 575 -27.61 -24.04 -7.17
C GLY A 575 -26.39 -23.34 -7.79
N LEU A 576 -26.19 -22.07 -7.44
CA LEU A 576 -25.05 -21.26 -7.90
C LEU A 576 -23.75 -21.50 -7.12
N PHE A 577 -23.79 -22.27 -6.03
CA PHE A 577 -22.65 -22.46 -5.13
C PHE A 577 -22.14 -23.90 -5.16
N TRP A 578 -20.90 -24.06 -4.72
CA TRP A 578 -20.32 -25.35 -4.35
C TRP A 578 -20.42 -25.54 -2.86
N VAL A 579 -20.71 -26.76 -2.41
CA VAL A 579 -20.90 -27.08 -0.99
C VAL A 579 -20.19 -28.36 -0.60
N THR A 580 -19.65 -28.38 0.62
CA THR A 580 -19.12 -29.55 1.34
C THR A 580 -19.74 -29.57 2.74
N ALA A 581 -19.75 -30.73 3.39
CA ALA A 581 -20.14 -30.81 4.79
C ALA A 581 -19.19 -29.99 5.67
N THR A 582 -19.72 -29.21 6.61
CA THR A 582 -18.91 -28.51 7.61
C THR A 582 -18.46 -29.50 8.67
N SER A 583 -17.17 -29.84 8.72
CA SER A 583 -16.62 -30.60 9.83
C SER A 583 -16.74 -29.78 11.13
N LYS A 584 -17.32 -30.37 12.19
CA LYS A 584 -17.27 -29.76 13.52
C LYS A 584 -15.84 -29.86 14.06
N LEU A 585 -15.30 -28.72 14.49
CA LEU A 585 -14.16 -28.68 15.41
C LEU A 585 -14.73 -28.37 16.79
N GLU A 586 -14.35 -29.15 17.80
CA GLU A 586 -14.77 -28.93 19.18
C GLU A 586 -13.89 -27.86 19.84
N VAL A 587 -13.96 -26.64 19.30
CA VAL A 587 -13.21 -25.48 19.80
C VAL A 587 -14.18 -24.33 20.00
N VAL A 588 -14.13 -23.71 21.17
CA VAL A 588 -14.89 -22.50 21.47
C VAL A 588 -14.20 -21.31 20.80
N ALA A 589 -14.96 -20.52 20.02
CA ALA A 589 -14.43 -19.30 19.44
C ALA A 589 -13.97 -18.35 20.54
N PHE A 590 -12.73 -17.88 20.45
CA PHE A 590 -12.10 -17.05 21.47
C PHE A 590 -11.36 -15.88 20.83
N GLY A 591 -11.41 -14.72 21.49
CA GLY A 591 -10.80 -13.49 21.03
C GLY A 591 -11.73 -12.53 20.31
N THR A 592 -11.28 -11.28 20.23
CA THR A 592 -12.00 -10.16 19.62
C THR A 592 -11.58 -9.98 18.17
N CYS A 593 -12.56 -9.84 17.29
CA CYS A 593 -12.33 -9.61 15.88
C CYS A 593 -12.58 -8.16 15.50
N LEU A 594 -11.84 -7.69 14.50
CA LEU A 594 -12.17 -6.42 13.85
C LEU A 594 -13.58 -6.51 13.22
N PRO A 595 -14.35 -5.41 13.18
CA PRO A 595 -15.71 -5.41 12.63
C PRO A 595 -15.82 -5.97 11.20
N GLN A 596 -14.83 -5.68 10.36
CA GLN A 596 -14.72 -6.14 8.97
C GLN A 596 -14.19 -7.58 8.83
N ARG A 597 -13.85 -8.23 9.95
CA ARG A 597 -13.25 -9.58 10.04
C ARG A 597 -14.00 -10.43 11.07
N ALA A 598 -15.33 -10.34 11.08
CA ALA A 598 -16.21 -10.89 12.12
C ALA A 598 -16.04 -12.40 12.44
N ARG A 599 -15.29 -13.16 11.63
CA ARG A 599 -14.96 -14.58 11.86
C ARG A 599 -13.46 -14.83 11.96
N CYS A 600 -12.69 -13.87 12.45
CA CYS A 600 -11.24 -14.02 12.70
C CYS A 600 -10.93 -15.21 13.63
N ASN A 601 -11.79 -15.45 14.62
CA ASN A 601 -11.66 -16.47 15.65
C ASN A 601 -12.25 -17.83 15.27
N ASP A 602 -12.66 -18.04 14.00
CA ASP A 602 -13.01 -19.38 13.51
C ASP A 602 -11.72 -20.10 13.11
N PRO A 603 -11.31 -21.15 13.85
CA PRO A 603 -10.10 -21.89 13.52
C PRO A 603 -10.26 -22.72 12.24
N ARG A 604 -11.50 -22.93 11.76
CA ARG A 604 -11.74 -23.62 10.49
C ARG A 604 -11.41 -22.69 9.34
N ARG A 605 -10.40 -23.08 8.56
CA ARG A 605 -9.99 -22.37 7.34
C ARG A 605 -10.08 -23.28 6.14
N PHE A 606 -10.33 -22.66 5.00
CA PHE A 606 -10.30 -23.32 3.70
C PHE A 606 -9.23 -22.70 2.84
N PHE A 607 -8.59 -23.52 2.02
CA PHE A 607 -7.57 -23.08 1.10
C PHE A 607 -7.88 -23.61 -0.30
N LEU A 608 -7.80 -22.74 -1.30
CA LEU A 608 -7.99 -23.12 -2.69
C LEU A 608 -6.68 -22.88 -3.47
N ASP A 609 -6.08 -23.96 -3.96
CA ASP A 609 -4.72 -24.00 -4.51
C ASP A 609 -3.68 -23.39 -3.54
N GLY A 610 -3.82 -23.72 -2.26
CA GLY A 610 -2.97 -23.21 -1.18
C GLY A 610 -3.23 -21.77 -0.75
N ARG A 611 -4.16 -21.03 -1.36
CA ARG A 611 -4.53 -19.67 -0.94
C ARG A 611 -5.66 -19.69 0.10
N PRO A 612 -5.53 -18.96 1.22
CA PRO A 612 -6.59 -18.90 2.23
C PRO A 612 -7.86 -18.25 1.68
N LEU A 613 -9.02 -18.79 2.04
CA LEU A 613 -10.33 -18.22 1.76
C LEU A 613 -10.86 -17.51 3.00
N GLU A 614 -11.48 -16.34 2.80
CA GLU A 614 -11.98 -15.53 3.89
C GLU A 614 -13.37 -16.01 4.37
N PRO A 615 -13.55 -16.37 5.66
CA PRO A 615 -14.85 -16.69 6.20
C PRO A 615 -15.73 -15.44 6.34
N VAL A 616 -16.99 -15.55 5.92
CA VAL A 616 -18.00 -14.49 6.08
C VAL A 616 -19.11 -14.88 7.05
N ALA A 617 -19.69 -13.86 7.69
CA ALA A 617 -20.78 -14.02 8.65
C ALA A 617 -22.13 -14.25 7.98
N ASP A 618 -22.39 -13.60 6.84
CA ASP A 618 -23.62 -13.73 6.07
C ASP A 618 -23.36 -14.41 4.72
N ARG A 619 -24.34 -15.17 4.24
CA ARG A 619 -24.31 -15.78 2.91
C ARG A 619 -24.34 -14.73 1.81
N ALA A 620 -24.96 -13.58 2.05
CA ALA A 620 -24.99 -12.46 1.12
C ALA A 620 -23.60 -11.89 0.81
N ASP A 621 -22.65 -12.05 1.74
CA ASP A 621 -21.26 -11.61 1.57
C ASP A 621 -20.38 -12.62 0.81
N LEU A 622 -20.94 -13.77 0.41
CA LEU A 622 -20.24 -14.83 -0.30
C LEU A 622 -19.93 -14.42 -1.74
N GLN A 623 -18.65 -14.32 -2.04
CA GLN A 623 -18.10 -14.02 -3.37
C GLN A 623 -16.79 -14.79 -3.58
N SER A 624 -16.18 -14.67 -4.75
CA SER A 624 -14.87 -15.30 -5.04
C SER A 624 -13.84 -14.92 -3.96
N GLY A 625 -13.06 -15.91 -3.51
CA GLY A 625 -12.09 -15.79 -2.43
C GLY A 625 -12.69 -15.88 -1.02
N ARG A 626 -14.00 -16.14 -0.88
CA ARG A 626 -14.69 -16.22 0.42
C ARG A 626 -15.43 -17.54 0.62
N VAL A 627 -15.67 -17.87 1.88
CA VAL A 627 -16.41 -19.07 2.31
C VAL A 627 -17.47 -18.70 3.34
N TYR A 628 -18.69 -19.21 3.17
CA TYR A 628 -19.77 -19.06 4.14
C TYR A 628 -20.07 -20.41 4.78
N SER A 629 -19.93 -20.52 6.11
CA SER A 629 -20.23 -21.75 6.84
C SER A 629 -21.51 -21.60 7.65
N ASP A 630 -22.53 -22.31 7.21
CA ASP A 630 -23.87 -22.32 7.80
C ASP A 630 -23.94 -23.37 8.92
N ALA A 631 -24.08 -22.89 10.16
CA ALA A 631 -24.20 -23.74 11.33
C ALA A 631 -25.53 -24.51 11.38
N ALA A 632 -26.61 -23.97 10.81
CA ALA A 632 -27.94 -24.59 10.84
C ALA A 632 -28.01 -25.78 9.88
N THR A 633 -27.44 -25.66 8.69
CA THR A 633 -27.43 -26.74 7.70
C THR A 633 -26.19 -27.64 7.78
N GLY A 634 -25.15 -27.22 8.50
CA GLY A 634 -23.88 -27.95 8.59
C GLY A 634 -23.14 -27.99 7.24
N LEU A 635 -23.29 -26.96 6.41
CA LEU A 635 -22.66 -26.87 5.08
C LEU A 635 -21.79 -25.63 4.97
N SER A 636 -20.63 -25.78 4.32
CA SER A 636 -19.79 -24.67 3.87
C SER A 636 -20.05 -24.42 2.38
N TYR A 637 -20.24 -23.16 2.01
CA TYR A 637 -20.59 -22.68 0.68
C TYR A 637 -19.41 -21.90 0.07
N PHE A 638 -19.14 -22.17 -1.20
CA PHE A 638 -18.06 -21.56 -1.98
C PHE A 638 -18.64 -20.97 -3.27
N ALA A 639 -18.21 -19.75 -3.62
CA ALA A 639 -18.51 -19.15 -4.91
C ALA A 639 -17.55 -19.63 -6.02
N ASP A 640 -16.29 -19.89 -5.66
CA ASP A 640 -15.28 -20.37 -6.60
C ASP A 640 -15.55 -21.82 -7.03
N ASP A 641 -15.34 -22.11 -8.32
CA ASP A 641 -15.38 -23.47 -8.84
C ASP A 641 -14.13 -24.25 -8.39
N PRO A 642 -14.29 -25.35 -7.61
CA PRO A 642 -13.16 -26.13 -7.09
C PRO A 642 -12.76 -27.28 -8.03
N ARG A 643 -13.44 -27.49 -9.17
CA ARG A 643 -13.13 -28.61 -10.07
C ARG A 643 -11.74 -28.45 -10.69
N GLY A 644 -10.95 -29.53 -10.67
CA GLY A 644 -9.58 -29.54 -11.18
C GLY A 644 -8.59 -28.73 -10.32
N ARG A 645 -9.01 -28.29 -9.13
CA ARG A 645 -8.25 -27.47 -8.19
C ARG A 645 -8.08 -28.19 -6.86
N THR A 646 -7.11 -27.76 -6.06
CA THR A 646 -6.89 -28.33 -4.74
C THR A 646 -7.64 -27.54 -3.70
N LEU A 647 -8.77 -28.07 -3.20
CA LEU A 647 -9.49 -27.50 -2.05
C LEU A 647 -9.08 -28.25 -0.78
N GLU A 648 -8.59 -27.50 0.20
CA GLU A 648 -8.17 -28.02 1.50
C GLU A 648 -9.01 -27.37 2.62
N ARG A 649 -9.20 -28.11 3.71
CA ARG A 649 -9.82 -27.62 4.94
C ARG A 649 -8.94 -27.99 6.13
N THR A 650 -8.71 -27.04 7.04
CA THR A 650 -7.98 -27.31 8.29
C THR A 650 -8.70 -28.39 9.11
N ARG A 651 -7.96 -29.39 9.58
CA ARG A 651 -8.51 -30.56 10.29
C ARG A 651 -7.93 -30.71 11.69
N GLN A 652 -6.61 -30.69 11.81
CA GLN A 652 -5.91 -30.85 13.09
C GLN A 652 -5.67 -29.50 13.77
N LEU A 653 -5.71 -29.47 15.10
CA LEU A 653 -5.46 -28.25 15.89
C LEU A 653 -3.96 -27.92 15.99
N TYR A 654 -3.10 -28.94 16.14
CA TYR A 654 -1.68 -28.79 16.39
C TYR A 654 -0.85 -29.75 15.54
N ALA A 655 0.32 -29.30 15.11
CA ALA A 655 1.36 -30.17 14.56
C ALA A 655 2.02 -30.96 15.67
N PHE A 656 2.39 -30.26 16.75
CA PHE A 656 2.94 -30.83 17.97
C PHE A 656 2.08 -30.41 19.16
N ASN A 657 1.29 -31.34 19.69
CA ASN A 657 0.68 -31.20 21.01
C ASN A 657 1.77 -31.53 22.04
N ASN A 658 2.04 -30.64 23.00
CA ASN A 658 3.17 -30.80 23.89
C ASN A 658 3.07 -32.05 24.80
N ALA A 659 1.85 -32.51 25.12
CA ALA A 659 1.56 -33.68 25.97
C ALA A 659 2.41 -33.80 27.27
N GLY A 660 2.90 -32.68 27.81
CA GLY A 660 3.80 -32.65 28.98
C GLY A 660 5.22 -33.16 28.73
N ALA A 661 5.62 -33.34 27.47
CA ALA A 661 6.95 -33.83 27.10
C ALA A 661 8.03 -32.76 27.33
N ARG A 662 9.22 -33.18 27.76
CA ARG A 662 10.35 -32.29 28.03
C ARG A 662 11.50 -32.50 27.08
N GLY A 663 12.28 -31.47 26.78
CA GLY A 663 13.52 -31.61 26.01
C GLY A 663 13.33 -31.94 24.52
N VAL A 664 12.14 -31.69 23.96
CA VAL A 664 11.82 -32.03 22.57
C VAL A 664 12.50 -31.06 21.61
N THR A 665 13.00 -31.56 20.49
CA THR A 665 13.54 -30.71 19.40
C THR A 665 12.68 -30.81 18.15
N VAL A 666 12.30 -29.67 17.59
CA VAL A 666 11.56 -29.55 16.31
C VAL A 666 12.40 -28.70 15.35
N LYS A 667 12.87 -29.30 14.27
CA LYS A 667 13.85 -28.69 13.38
C LYS A 667 13.59 -28.90 11.89
N GLY A 668 13.77 -27.86 11.09
CA GLY A 668 13.82 -27.96 9.63
C GLY A 668 12.49 -28.30 8.95
N LEU A 669 11.37 -28.02 9.61
CA LEU A 669 10.02 -28.33 9.11
C LEU A 669 9.31 -27.08 8.59
N ILE A 670 8.45 -27.28 7.59
CA ILE A 670 7.38 -26.34 7.27
C ILE A 670 6.13 -26.80 8.02
N VAL A 671 5.56 -25.97 8.88
CA VAL A 671 4.35 -26.26 9.68
C VAL A 671 3.22 -25.32 9.25
N GLU A 672 2.19 -25.86 8.60
CA GLU A 672 1.14 -25.05 8.01
C GLU A 672 -0.29 -25.58 8.14
N LYS A 673 -1.25 -24.65 8.08
CA LYS A 673 -2.70 -24.93 7.92
C LYS A 673 -3.31 -25.77 9.05
N TYR A 674 -2.82 -25.56 10.28
CA TYR A 674 -3.46 -26.10 11.48
C TYR A 674 -4.61 -25.21 11.93
N ALA A 675 -5.71 -25.83 12.37
CA ALA A 675 -6.88 -25.18 12.95
C ALA A 675 -6.62 -24.72 14.40
N THR A 676 -5.46 -24.11 14.64
CA THR A 676 -4.99 -23.76 15.97
C THR A 676 -5.94 -22.74 16.61
N PRO A 677 -6.39 -22.96 17.86
CA PRO A 677 -7.16 -21.96 18.60
C PRO A 677 -6.36 -20.67 18.85
N ALA A 678 -7.05 -19.57 19.12
CA ALA A 678 -6.40 -18.33 19.52
C ALA A 678 -5.58 -18.52 20.81
N GLN A 679 -4.46 -17.82 20.94
CA GLN A 679 -3.43 -17.90 22.00
C GLN A 679 -2.66 -19.22 22.09
N GLN A 680 -2.93 -20.18 21.20
CA GLN A 680 -2.24 -21.47 21.20
C GLN A 680 -1.35 -21.61 19.95
N GLY A 681 -0.24 -22.33 20.08
CA GLY A 681 0.72 -22.57 19.01
C GLY A 681 0.42 -23.83 18.19
N ALA A 682 0.63 -23.79 16.88
CA ALA A 682 0.63 -25.00 16.06
C ALA A 682 1.80 -25.94 16.44
N ILE A 683 2.93 -25.36 16.85
CA ILE A 683 4.00 -26.04 17.59
C ILE A 683 3.85 -25.68 19.07
N PHE A 684 3.95 -26.68 19.94
CA PHE A 684 3.72 -26.55 21.38
C PHE A 684 2.24 -26.25 21.71
N GLY A 685 1.31 -26.96 21.07
CA GLY A 685 -0.11 -26.86 21.40
C GLY A 685 -0.44 -27.45 22.76
N ASP A 686 -1.58 -27.04 23.35
CA ASP A 686 -2.08 -27.38 24.69
C ASP A 686 -1.42 -26.61 25.86
N GLU A 687 -2.09 -26.55 27.02
CA GLU A 687 -1.58 -25.95 28.25
C GLU A 687 -1.19 -27.05 29.25
N ASN A 688 0.09 -27.43 29.26
CA ASN A 688 0.60 -28.41 30.21
C ASN A 688 1.92 -27.91 30.83
N ALA A 689 1.85 -27.56 32.12
CA ALA A 689 2.99 -27.00 32.86
C ALA A 689 4.20 -27.94 32.96
N ARG A 690 4.05 -29.24 32.66
CA ARG A 690 5.18 -30.18 32.63
C ARG A 690 6.06 -30.00 31.38
N ALA A 691 5.48 -29.53 30.27
CA ALA A 691 6.22 -29.39 29.02
C ALA A 691 7.22 -28.24 29.10
N THR A 692 8.51 -28.56 29.00
CA THR A 692 9.63 -27.64 29.25
C THR A 692 10.85 -28.01 28.43
N ASP A 693 11.80 -27.09 28.30
CA ASP A 693 13.11 -27.31 27.66
C ASP A 693 13.02 -27.67 26.16
N TRP A 694 12.05 -27.13 25.41
CA TRP A 694 11.92 -27.40 23.98
C TRP A 694 12.88 -26.56 23.14
N LEU A 695 13.46 -27.15 22.10
CA LEU A 695 14.21 -26.44 21.06
C LEU A 695 13.41 -26.42 19.76
N ILE A 696 12.99 -25.23 19.33
CA ILE A 696 12.26 -25.01 18.08
C ILE A 696 13.16 -24.21 17.15
N GLU A 697 13.79 -24.87 16.19
CA GLU A 697 14.90 -24.32 15.41
C GLU A 697 14.73 -24.44 13.89
N GLY A 698 14.96 -23.36 13.15
CA GLY A 698 15.10 -23.45 11.69
C GLY A 698 13.85 -23.93 10.95
N ASN A 699 12.66 -23.61 11.47
CA ASN A 699 11.37 -23.98 10.89
C ASN A 699 10.74 -22.81 10.13
N GLU A 700 9.84 -23.11 9.20
CA GLU A 700 8.90 -22.15 8.61
C GLU A 700 7.49 -22.46 9.14
N VAL A 701 6.85 -21.51 9.82
CA VAL A 701 5.57 -21.72 10.51
C VAL A 701 4.56 -20.70 10.00
N ARG A 702 3.56 -21.17 9.23
CA ARG A 702 2.66 -20.29 8.46
C ARG A 702 1.23 -20.76 8.31
N PHE A 703 0.31 -19.83 8.07
CA PHE A 703 -1.10 -20.12 7.78
C PHE A 703 -1.82 -20.95 8.85
N ASN A 704 -1.34 -20.96 10.09
CA ASN A 704 -2.03 -21.59 11.21
C ASN A 704 -3.09 -20.64 11.76
N SER A 705 -4.22 -21.15 12.22
CA SER A 705 -5.40 -20.31 12.49
C SER A 705 -5.27 -19.36 13.68
N GLY A 706 -4.51 -19.77 14.70
CA GLY A 706 -4.17 -18.98 15.89
C GLY A 706 -2.72 -18.54 15.85
N SER A 707 -1.94 -18.91 16.87
CA SER A 707 -0.50 -18.63 16.91
C SER A 707 0.31 -19.69 16.16
N GLY A 708 1.45 -19.30 15.60
CA GLY A 708 2.38 -20.24 14.97
C GLY A 708 3.08 -21.13 16.00
N ILE A 709 3.72 -20.51 16.98
CA ILE A 709 4.54 -21.18 18.00
C ILE A 709 4.09 -20.75 19.39
N ALA A 710 4.00 -21.68 20.33
CA ALA A 710 3.95 -21.40 21.76
C ALA A 710 5.18 -22.00 22.46
N THR A 711 5.35 -21.73 23.75
CA THR A 711 6.47 -22.25 24.56
C THR A 711 6.02 -22.57 25.98
N GLY A 712 6.87 -23.29 26.70
CA GLY A 712 6.86 -23.42 28.17
C GLY A 712 8.26 -23.14 28.72
N ASP A 713 8.47 -23.39 30.02
CA ASP A 713 9.73 -22.99 30.68
C ASP A 713 10.99 -23.48 29.94
N ARG A 714 12.02 -22.63 29.91
CA ARG A 714 13.35 -22.90 29.34
C ARG A 714 13.34 -23.30 27.86
N SER A 715 12.27 -22.97 27.14
CA SER A 715 12.20 -23.21 25.70
C SER A 715 13.05 -22.20 24.93
N ILE A 716 13.64 -22.65 23.82
CA ILE A 716 14.44 -21.84 22.91
C ILE A 716 13.78 -21.88 21.52
N VAL A 717 13.40 -20.72 21.01
CA VAL A 717 12.84 -20.55 19.66
C VAL A 717 13.84 -19.74 18.85
N ARG A 718 14.52 -20.39 17.88
CA ARG A 718 15.60 -19.71 17.14
C ARG A 718 15.68 -20.00 15.64
N GLY A 719 16.08 -18.98 14.88
CA GLY A 719 16.33 -19.14 13.44
C GLY A 719 15.10 -19.54 12.63
N ASN A 720 13.89 -19.29 13.12
CA ASN A 720 12.65 -19.66 12.45
C ASN A 720 12.12 -18.49 11.58
N LYS A 721 11.35 -18.84 10.55
CA LYS A 721 10.46 -17.92 9.84
C LYS A 721 9.03 -18.14 10.31
N VAL A 722 8.43 -17.15 10.96
CA VAL A 722 7.10 -17.28 11.59
C VAL A 722 6.19 -16.22 11.01
N HIS A 723 5.34 -16.60 10.07
CA HIS A 723 4.66 -15.61 9.23
C HIS A 723 3.29 -16.03 8.74
N ASN A 724 2.46 -15.04 8.38
CA ASN A 724 1.10 -15.26 7.88
C ASN A 724 0.26 -16.20 8.77
N ASN A 725 0.51 -16.24 10.08
CA ASN A 725 -0.38 -16.93 11.02
C ASN A 725 -1.58 -16.05 11.35
N GLY A 726 -2.65 -16.70 11.78
CA GLY A 726 -3.97 -16.12 11.87
C GLY A 726 -4.11 -15.03 12.92
N GLN A 727 -3.41 -15.16 14.04
CA GLN A 727 -3.45 -14.23 15.17
C GLN A 727 -2.06 -13.71 15.55
N LEU A 728 -1.18 -14.58 16.03
CA LEU A 728 0.17 -14.24 16.47
C LEU A 728 1.22 -15.07 15.73
N GLY A 729 2.42 -14.55 15.61
CA GLY A 729 3.57 -15.38 15.25
C GLY A 729 3.92 -16.33 16.39
N ILE A 730 4.30 -15.76 17.53
CA ILE A 730 4.75 -16.51 18.72
C ILE A 730 3.99 -16.04 19.97
N SER A 731 3.47 -17.00 20.74
CA SER A 731 2.84 -16.79 22.06
C SER A 731 3.68 -17.44 23.16
N PRO A 732 4.73 -16.77 23.67
CA PRO A 732 5.56 -17.34 24.71
C PRO A 732 4.84 -17.46 26.06
N ASN A 733 5.07 -18.58 26.75
CA ASN A 733 4.61 -18.83 28.11
C ASN A 733 5.74 -19.46 28.95
N GLY A 734 5.61 -19.41 30.27
CA GLY A 734 6.59 -19.96 31.19
C GLY A 734 7.76 -19.02 31.50
N ALA A 735 8.78 -19.57 32.15
CA ALA A 735 9.96 -18.84 32.60
C ALA A 735 11.24 -19.20 31.84
N ASP A 736 12.22 -18.30 31.79
CA ASP A 736 13.54 -18.53 31.17
C ASP A 736 13.48 -18.87 29.66
N VAL A 737 12.49 -18.31 28.96
CA VAL A 737 12.30 -18.53 27.51
C VAL A 737 13.23 -17.61 26.71
N VAL A 738 13.80 -18.13 25.63
CA VAL A 738 14.63 -17.38 24.69
C VAL A 738 14.03 -17.42 23.29
N ILE A 739 13.73 -16.26 22.73
CA ILE A 739 13.31 -16.07 21.33
C ILE A 739 14.41 -15.30 20.62
N GLU A 740 15.18 -15.97 19.76
CA GLU A 740 16.36 -15.36 19.15
C GLU A 740 16.52 -15.58 17.65
N ASN A 741 17.01 -14.55 16.94
CA ASN A 741 17.38 -14.65 15.52
C ASN A 741 16.26 -15.20 14.62
N ASN A 742 14.99 -14.90 14.92
CA ASN A 742 13.84 -15.27 14.11
C ASN A 742 13.43 -14.12 13.19
N GLU A 743 12.79 -14.46 12.07
CA GLU A 743 12.08 -13.53 11.19
C GLU A 743 10.58 -13.73 11.42
N ILE A 744 9.89 -12.69 11.91
CA ILE A 744 8.50 -12.75 12.37
C ILE A 744 7.67 -11.69 11.67
N TYR A 745 6.83 -12.08 10.71
CA TYR A 745 6.22 -11.10 9.82
C TYR A 745 4.83 -11.44 9.27
N GLU A 746 4.08 -10.41 8.90
CA GLU A 746 2.73 -10.52 8.32
C GLU A 746 1.77 -11.45 9.10
N ASN A 747 1.95 -11.59 10.41
CA ASN A 747 1.03 -12.33 11.27
C ASN A 747 -0.22 -11.50 11.56
N ASN A 748 -1.24 -12.17 12.08
CA ASN A 748 -2.62 -11.71 12.20
C ASN A 748 -3.38 -11.58 10.86
N ILE A 749 -3.19 -12.55 9.96
CA ILE A 749 -3.91 -12.53 8.66
C ILE A 749 -5.42 -12.72 8.80
N HIS A 750 -5.92 -13.20 9.95
CA HIS A 750 -7.36 -13.36 10.16
C HIS A 750 -8.02 -12.09 10.71
N GLY A 751 -7.25 -11.10 11.17
CA GLY A 751 -7.76 -9.80 11.58
C GLY A 751 -8.43 -9.82 12.96
N PHE A 752 -7.76 -10.46 13.92
CA PHE A 752 -7.99 -10.21 15.34
C PHE A 752 -7.70 -8.74 15.65
N ASP A 753 -8.44 -8.18 16.60
CA ASP A 753 -8.22 -6.82 17.08
C ASP A 753 -6.92 -6.77 17.91
N ALA A 754 -5.99 -5.92 17.52
CA ALA A 754 -4.72 -5.75 18.23
C ALA A 754 -4.91 -5.19 19.65
N GLY A 755 -5.98 -4.41 19.89
CA GLY A 755 -6.33 -3.94 21.23
C GLY A 755 -6.78 -5.05 22.18
N TRP A 756 -7.14 -6.22 21.63
CA TRP A 756 -7.30 -7.44 22.42
C TRP A 756 -5.98 -8.21 22.49
N GLU A 757 -5.54 -8.76 21.36
CA GLU A 757 -4.29 -9.50 21.22
C GLU A 757 -4.06 -9.96 19.78
N ALA A 758 -3.09 -9.34 19.10
CA ALA A 758 -2.64 -9.79 17.79
C ALA A 758 -1.29 -9.18 17.39
N GLY A 759 -0.58 -9.81 16.44
CA GLY A 759 0.67 -9.27 15.89
C GLY A 759 1.82 -10.28 15.79
N GLY A 760 3.05 -9.84 16.05
CA GLY A 760 4.24 -10.66 15.96
C GLY A 760 4.38 -11.60 17.17
N VAL A 761 4.65 -11.02 18.34
CA VAL A 761 4.82 -11.74 19.61
C VAL A 761 3.97 -11.11 20.70
N LYS A 762 3.24 -11.92 21.47
CA LYS A 762 2.64 -11.49 22.73
C LYS A 762 2.87 -12.53 23.83
N ALA A 763 3.49 -12.09 24.92
CA ALA A 763 3.66 -12.86 26.15
C ALA A 763 2.65 -12.43 27.21
N GLY A 764 2.16 -13.38 28.01
CA GLY A 764 1.31 -13.14 29.17
C GLY A 764 1.88 -13.81 30.42
N LYS A 765 2.08 -13.07 31.52
CA LYS A 765 2.52 -13.63 32.82
C LYS A 765 3.80 -14.47 32.75
N VAL A 766 4.84 -13.93 32.12
CA VAL A 766 6.14 -14.60 31.96
C VAL A 766 7.21 -14.03 32.87
N GLU A 767 8.22 -14.83 33.17
CA GLU A 767 9.38 -14.41 33.95
C GLU A 767 10.69 -14.71 33.22
N ARG A 768 11.65 -13.78 33.17
CA ARG A 768 12.96 -13.97 32.53
C ARG A 768 12.86 -14.34 31.04
N LEU A 769 11.97 -13.68 30.30
CA LEU A 769 11.86 -13.80 28.84
C LEU A 769 12.94 -12.95 28.16
N THR A 770 13.70 -13.55 27.23
CA THR A 770 14.66 -12.83 26.39
C THR A 770 14.24 -12.87 24.92
N LEU A 771 14.09 -11.70 24.31
CA LEU A 771 13.85 -11.53 22.88
C LEU A 771 15.05 -10.80 22.27
N ARG A 772 15.85 -11.50 21.47
CA ARG A 772 17.10 -10.93 20.92
C ARG A 772 17.39 -11.22 19.47
N GLY A 773 17.91 -10.23 18.75
CA GLY A 773 18.37 -10.43 17.36
C GLY A 773 17.25 -10.78 16.37
N ASN A 774 15.98 -10.59 16.73
CA ASN A 774 14.85 -10.92 15.86
C ASN A 774 14.59 -9.78 14.87
N HIS A 775 14.12 -10.14 13.67
CA HIS A 775 13.55 -9.20 12.72
C HIS A 775 12.03 -9.35 12.73
N VAL A 776 11.33 -8.34 13.23
CA VAL A 776 9.88 -8.37 13.49
C VAL A 776 9.21 -7.27 12.69
N HIS A 777 8.50 -7.64 11.63
CA HIS A 777 8.03 -6.63 10.68
C HIS A 777 6.68 -6.89 10.03
N ASP A 778 6.00 -5.81 9.64
CA ASP A 778 4.79 -5.86 8.82
C ASP A 778 3.64 -6.71 9.42
N ASN A 779 3.64 -6.95 10.74
CA ASN A 779 2.57 -7.69 11.42
C ASN A 779 1.33 -6.80 11.58
N TYR A 780 0.13 -7.38 11.44
CA TYR A 780 -1.13 -6.65 11.63
C TYR A 780 -1.50 -6.53 13.11
N GLY A 781 -0.62 -5.93 13.90
CA GLY A 781 -0.77 -5.70 15.34
C GLY A 781 0.54 -5.19 15.92
N SER A 782 0.79 -5.45 17.20
CA SER A 782 2.06 -5.09 17.85
C SER A 782 3.20 -5.97 17.35
N GLY A 783 4.42 -5.43 17.31
CA GLY A 783 5.62 -6.20 16.96
C GLY A 783 5.98 -7.19 18.07
N LEU A 784 6.50 -6.67 19.17
CA LEU A 784 6.89 -7.42 20.37
C LEU A 784 6.09 -6.90 21.57
N TRP A 785 5.29 -7.75 22.20
CA TRP A 785 4.40 -7.35 23.30
C TRP A 785 4.59 -8.26 24.53
N CYS A 786 4.73 -7.67 25.70
CA CYS A 786 4.56 -8.35 26.98
C CYS A 786 3.42 -7.70 27.75
N ASP A 787 2.50 -8.51 28.25
CA ASP A 787 1.29 -8.08 28.94
C ASP A 787 1.11 -8.93 30.21
N VAL A 788 0.41 -8.36 31.19
CA VAL A 788 0.03 -8.98 32.46
C VAL A 788 1.21 -9.57 33.26
N ASP A 789 1.71 -8.84 34.25
CA ASP A 789 2.69 -9.34 35.23
C ASP A 789 3.95 -9.97 34.60
N CYS A 790 4.40 -9.47 33.44
CA CYS A 790 5.72 -9.84 32.94
C CYS A 790 6.82 -9.32 33.88
N ARG A 791 7.87 -10.11 34.09
CA ARG A 791 8.98 -9.76 34.99
C ARG A 791 10.34 -10.14 34.42
N ASN A 792 11.33 -9.29 34.61
CA ASN A 792 12.72 -9.51 34.20
C ASN A 792 12.86 -9.78 32.68
N VAL A 793 12.14 -9.01 31.84
CA VAL A 793 12.13 -9.22 30.39
C VAL A 793 13.23 -8.42 29.72
N VAL A 794 13.91 -9.02 28.74
CA VAL A 794 14.95 -8.37 27.94
C VAL A 794 14.56 -8.33 26.47
N PHE A 795 14.52 -7.14 25.89
CA PHE A 795 14.42 -6.90 24.46
C PHE A 795 15.74 -6.31 23.98
N GLU A 796 16.55 -7.06 23.24
CA GLU A 796 17.86 -6.57 22.80
C GLU A 796 18.23 -6.85 21.34
N ASN A 797 18.88 -5.90 20.68
CA ASN A 797 19.41 -6.09 19.33
C ASN A 797 18.37 -6.53 18.28
N ASN A 798 17.08 -6.22 18.49
CA ASN A 798 16.03 -6.56 17.53
C ASN A 798 15.88 -5.46 16.47
N LEU A 799 15.49 -5.85 15.26
CA LEU A 799 14.98 -4.94 14.23
C LEU A 799 13.45 -5.06 14.20
N VAL A 800 12.75 -4.00 14.60
CA VAL A 800 11.28 -3.99 14.73
C VAL A 800 10.68 -2.88 13.86
N GLU A 801 9.97 -3.23 12.78
CA GLU A 801 9.58 -2.23 11.79
C GLU A 801 8.23 -2.44 11.11
N ARG A 802 7.54 -1.34 10.76
CA ARG A 802 6.30 -1.35 9.97
C ARG A 802 5.16 -2.22 10.54
N ASN A 803 5.16 -2.51 11.83
CA ASN A 803 4.03 -3.18 12.47
C ASN A 803 2.83 -2.22 12.53
N SER A 804 1.61 -2.76 12.44
CA SER A 804 0.40 -1.95 12.40
C SER A 804 0.13 -1.20 13.70
N ASP A 805 0.61 -1.72 14.82
CA ASP A 805 0.51 -1.10 16.14
C ASP A 805 1.93 -0.85 16.70
N ALA A 806 2.08 -0.77 18.03
CA ALA A 806 3.34 -0.48 18.68
C ALA A 806 4.46 -1.44 18.24
N GLY A 807 5.67 -0.90 18.10
CA GLY A 807 6.85 -1.71 17.77
C GLY A 807 7.17 -2.66 18.92
N ILE A 808 7.55 -2.09 20.06
CA ILE A 808 7.73 -2.80 21.33
C ILE A 808 6.69 -2.26 22.31
N PHE A 809 5.88 -3.15 22.89
CA PHE A 809 4.83 -2.81 23.84
C PHE A 809 5.02 -3.59 25.15
N TYR A 810 5.24 -2.87 26.26
CA TYR A 810 5.37 -3.47 27.59
C TYR A 810 4.23 -2.95 28.46
N GLU A 811 3.30 -3.82 28.84
CA GLU A 811 2.03 -3.45 29.45
C GLU A 811 1.81 -4.13 30.80
N ILE A 812 1.32 -3.37 31.79
CA ILE A 812 0.92 -3.84 33.13
C ILE A 812 1.89 -4.85 33.75
N SER A 813 3.18 -4.51 33.72
CA SER A 813 4.29 -5.42 34.00
C SER A 813 5.39 -4.74 34.81
N PHE A 814 6.43 -5.49 35.18
CA PHE A 814 7.53 -5.04 36.04
C PHE A 814 8.88 -5.38 35.42
N ASP A 815 9.91 -4.62 35.77
CA ASP A 815 11.33 -4.93 35.58
C ASP A 815 11.66 -5.42 34.16
N ALA A 816 12.02 -4.50 33.27
CA ALA A 816 12.45 -4.86 31.92
C ALA A 816 13.63 -4.02 31.42
N ILE A 817 14.38 -4.60 30.49
CA ILE A 817 15.45 -3.93 29.76
C ILE A 817 15.10 -3.94 28.28
N ILE A 818 14.99 -2.76 27.68
CA ILE A 818 14.78 -2.57 26.24
C ILE A 818 15.99 -1.82 25.71
N ARG A 819 16.90 -2.52 25.04
CA ARG A 819 18.18 -1.92 24.64
C ARG A 819 18.69 -2.28 23.26
N ASN A 820 19.44 -1.37 22.65
CA ASN A 820 20.14 -1.63 21.38
C ASN A 820 19.23 -2.13 20.25
N ASN A 821 17.92 -1.82 20.30
CA ASN A 821 16.99 -2.19 19.24
C ASN A 821 16.95 -1.09 18.18
N ILE A 822 16.74 -1.50 16.92
CA ILE A 822 16.36 -0.60 15.83
C ILE A 822 14.86 -0.72 15.65
N VAL A 823 14.13 0.34 15.98
CA VAL A 823 12.67 0.37 15.95
C VAL A 823 12.22 1.45 14.98
N ARG A 824 11.56 1.10 13.87
CA ARG A 824 11.23 2.11 12.85
C ARG A 824 9.88 1.96 12.19
N LEU A 825 9.21 3.10 12.01
CA LEU A 825 7.99 3.22 11.20
C LEU A 825 6.84 2.29 11.65
N ASN A 826 6.73 2.02 12.96
CA ASN A 826 5.62 1.26 13.54
C ASN A 826 4.38 2.16 13.77
N GLY A 827 3.24 1.55 14.11
CA GLY A 827 1.97 2.26 14.29
C GLY A 827 1.27 2.59 12.96
N THR A 828 1.43 1.76 11.94
CA THR A 828 0.95 2.06 10.57
C THR A 828 -0.58 1.98 10.39
N GLY A 829 -1.30 1.29 11.28
CA GLY A 829 -2.74 1.02 11.15
C GLY A 829 -3.11 0.05 10.02
N ARG A 830 -2.14 -0.59 9.35
CA ARG A 830 -2.39 -1.55 8.25
C ARG A 830 -3.31 -2.68 8.73
N GLY A 831 -4.14 -3.22 7.84
CA GLY A 831 -5.08 -4.30 8.18
C GLY A 831 -6.34 -3.83 8.90
N GLY A 832 -6.52 -2.51 9.07
CA GLY A 832 -7.66 -1.92 9.79
C GLY A 832 -7.49 -1.93 11.30
N GLN A 833 -6.23 -2.00 11.77
CA GLN A 833 -5.87 -1.81 13.19
C GLN A 833 -5.86 -0.32 13.54
N GLN A 834 -5.81 -0.01 14.84
CA GLN A 834 -5.84 1.36 15.34
C GLN A 834 -4.70 2.23 14.79
N GLY A 835 -3.47 1.70 14.75
CA GLY A 835 -2.29 2.48 14.40
C GLY A 835 -1.91 3.49 15.49
N SER A 836 -1.04 4.43 15.13
CA SER A 836 -0.67 5.51 16.06
C SER A 836 -1.87 6.45 16.28
N PHE A 837 -2.26 6.63 17.55
CA PHE A 837 -3.29 7.59 17.95
C PHE A 837 -2.96 8.14 19.34
N TRP A 838 -2.86 9.47 19.44
CA TRP A 838 -2.35 10.17 20.64
C TRP A 838 -0.97 9.64 21.05
N VAL A 839 -0.86 8.82 22.09
CA VAL A 839 0.39 8.16 22.50
C VAL A 839 0.42 6.65 22.24
N TRP A 840 -0.69 6.08 21.79
CA TRP A 840 -0.81 4.66 21.45
C TRP A 840 -0.15 4.37 20.10
N GLY A 841 0.25 3.11 19.89
CA GLY A 841 0.92 2.67 18.66
C GLY A 841 2.30 3.30 18.50
N ALA A 842 3.05 3.46 19.59
CA ALA A 842 4.38 4.08 19.58
C ALA A 842 5.48 3.12 19.07
N GLY A 843 6.65 3.67 18.74
CA GLY A 843 7.84 2.87 18.48
C GLY A 843 8.15 1.95 19.67
N ILE A 844 8.34 2.55 20.85
CA ILE A 844 8.47 1.84 22.12
C ILE A 844 7.44 2.41 23.09
N GLN A 845 6.57 1.55 23.61
CA GLN A 845 5.44 1.91 24.44
C GLN A 845 5.49 1.14 25.77
N ILE A 846 5.55 1.87 26.88
CA ILE A 846 5.52 1.31 28.23
C ILE A 846 4.22 1.76 28.89
N ALA A 847 3.26 0.86 29.08
CA ALA A 847 1.97 1.20 29.66
C ALA A 847 1.80 0.58 31.04
N ALA A 848 1.45 1.40 32.05
CA ALA A 848 1.15 0.95 33.41
C ALA A 848 2.19 -0.02 33.98
N SER A 849 3.47 0.23 33.73
CA SER A 849 4.55 -0.68 34.09
C SER A 849 5.61 -0.01 34.95
N GLU A 850 6.32 -0.81 35.75
CA GLU A 850 7.28 -0.34 36.76
C GLU A 850 8.70 -0.82 36.47
N GLY A 851 9.70 0.03 36.74
CA GLY A 851 11.12 -0.38 36.71
C GLY A 851 11.65 -0.75 35.32
N VAL A 852 11.11 -0.16 34.25
CA VAL A 852 11.60 -0.41 32.88
C VAL A 852 12.77 0.50 32.53
N HIS A 853 13.85 -0.08 31.99
CA HIS A 853 15.04 0.60 31.53
C HIS A 853 15.13 0.56 29.99
N VAL A 854 15.04 1.71 29.34
CA VAL A 854 15.04 1.85 27.87
C VAL A 854 16.26 2.64 27.42
N TYR A 855 17.24 2.00 26.78
CA TYR A 855 18.49 2.68 26.39
C TYR A 855 19.22 2.14 25.16
N GLY A 856 20.00 2.99 24.49
CA GLY A 856 20.80 2.59 23.33
C GLY A 856 19.96 2.21 22.10
N ASN A 857 18.65 2.48 22.10
CA ASN A 857 17.79 2.17 20.96
C ASN A 857 17.85 3.29 19.91
N THR A 858 17.71 2.91 18.65
CA THR A 858 17.47 3.85 17.54
C THR A 858 16.02 3.74 17.11
N VAL A 859 15.22 4.79 17.34
CA VAL A 859 13.79 4.81 17.08
C VAL A 859 13.48 5.80 15.96
N THR A 860 13.05 5.32 14.79
CA THR A 860 12.57 6.19 13.69
C THR A 860 11.05 6.30 13.70
N VAL A 861 10.55 7.49 13.97
CA VAL A 861 9.14 7.82 14.11
C VAL A 861 8.59 8.27 12.77
N ALA A 862 7.55 7.59 12.28
CA ALA A 862 6.82 8.02 11.08
C ALA A 862 6.07 9.34 11.31
N GLU A 863 5.74 10.04 10.23
CA GLU A 863 4.94 11.27 10.30
C GLU A 863 3.58 10.99 10.97
N GLY A 864 3.27 11.72 12.05
CA GLY A 864 2.05 11.53 12.84
C GLY A 864 2.07 10.36 13.84
N SER A 865 3.22 9.68 14.01
CA SER A 865 3.38 8.57 14.97
C SER A 865 4.10 8.98 16.26
N THR A 866 4.16 8.04 17.21
CA THR A 866 4.73 8.26 18.54
C THR A 866 6.07 7.54 18.70
N GLY A 867 7.03 8.19 19.36
CA GLY A 867 8.40 7.70 19.54
C GLY A 867 8.56 6.72 20.70
N ILE A 868 9.16 7.18 21.79
CA ILE A 868 9.24 6.44 23.05
C ILE A 868 8.32 7.09 24.06
N VAL A 869 7.30 6.37 24.52
CA VAL A 869 6.35 6.87 25.51
C VAL A 869 6.16 5.90 26.67
N ILE A 870 6.03 6.48 27.86
CA ILE A 870 5.46 5.84 29.04
C ILE A 870 4.03 6.36 29.24
N VAL A 871 3.07 5.48 29.50
CA VAL A 871 1.66 5.87 29.64
C VAL A 871 1.00 5.17 30.83
N ASP A 872 0.26 5.89 31.67
CA ASP A 872 -0.58 5.28 32.70
C ASP A 872 -2.04 5.20 32.24
N GLN A 873 -2.66 4.05 32.49
CA GLN A 873 -4.06 3.77 32.16
C GLN A 873 -4.88 3.32 33.38
N GLY A 874 -4.36 3.50 34.60
CA GLY A 874 -5.11 3.29 35.84
C GLY A 874 -5.63 1.86 35.97
N ARG A 875 -4.83 0.89 35.56
CA ARG A 875 -5.24 -0.52 35.48
C ARG A 875 -5.21 -1.17 36.86
N GLU A 876 -6.33 -1.76 37.25
CA GLU A 876 -6.43 -2.52 38.50
C GLU A 876 -5.58 -3.81 38.41
N ARG A 877 -4.88 -4.13 39.49
CA ARG A 877 -4.09 -5.38 39.56
C ARG A 877 -5.01 -6.60 39.68
N LEU A 878 -4.85 -7.55 38.76
CA LEU A 878 -5.72 -8.73 38.66
C LEU A 878 -5.27 -9.90 39.54
N ASP A 879 -4.05 -9.86 40.09
CA ASP A 879 -3.46 -10.89 40.96
C ASP A 879 -3.89 -10.79 42.43
N GLN A 880 -4.82 -9.88 42.75
CA GLN A 880 -5.31 -9.68 44.11
C GLN A 880 -6.34 -10.76 44.50
N PRO A 881 -6.30 -11.26 45.76
CA PRO A 881 -7.38 -12.09 46.30
C PRO A 881 -8.73 -11.36 46.16
N ARG A 882 -9.84 -12.08 45.90
CA ARG A 882 -11.19 -11.51 45.92
C ARG A 882 -11.39 -10.73 47.21
N GLN A 883 -11.38 -9.41 47.09
CA GLN A 883 -11.39 -8.54 48.25
C GLN A 883 -12.76 -8.57 48.95
N ARG A 884 -12.78 -8.42 50.28
CA ARG A 884 -14.01 -8.13 51.04
C ARG A 884 -14.54 -6.76 50.61
N ALA A 885 -15.86 -6.61 50.57
CA ALA A 885 -16.50 -5.32 50.25
C ALA A 885 -15.92 -4.19 51.11
N GLY A 886 -15.39 -3.14 50.48
CA GLY A 886 -14.77 -1.98 51.15
C GLY A 886 -13.23 -1.95 51.19
N SER A 887 -12.53 -2.91 50.60
CA SER A 887 -11.06 -2.89 50.51
C SER A 887 -10.56 -1.93 49.42
N VAL A 888 -9.37 -1.34 49.61
CA VAL A 888 -8.75 -0.42 48.64
C VAL A 888 -8.24 -1.20 47.43
N LYS A 889 -8.66 -0.78 46.23
CA LYS A 889 -8.17 -1.33 44.96
C LYS A 889 -6.70 -0.98 44.75
N LEU A 890 -5.85 -1.99 44.50
CA LEU A 890 -4.48 -1.75 44.03
C LEU A 890 -4.45 -1.61 42.51
N PHE A 891 -3.62 -0.69 42.04
CA PHE A 891 -3.41 -0.40 40.63
C PHE A 891 -1.97 -0.75 40.24
N TYR A 892 -1.77 -1.18 38.99
CA TYR A 892 -0.46 -1.14 38.36
C TYR A 892 0.00 0.30 38.29
N LYS A 893 1.28 0.58 38.51
CA LYS A 893 1.80 1.95 38.46
C LYS A 893 2.68 2.10 37.23
N THR A 894 2.67 3.30 36.65
CA THR A 894 3.72 3.72 35.72
C THR A 894 4.80 4.46 36.52
N ALA A 895 5.73 3.73 37.12
CA ALA A 895 6.68 4.29 38.09
C ALA A 895 8.11 3.74 37.94
N GLY A 896 9.11 4.55 38.29
CA GLY A 896 10.52 4.16 38.28
C GLY A 896 11.08 3.81 36.90
N ASN A 897 10.40 4.21 35.82
CA ASN A 897 10.86 3.93 34.46
C ASN A 897 11.94 4.93 34.05
N THR A 898 12.97 4.44 33.36
CA THR A 898 14.09 5.26 32.88
C THR A 898 14.27 5.09 31.37
N VAL A 899 14.28 6.21 30.65
CA VAL A 899 14.48 6.25 29.20
C VAL A 899 15.70 7.13 28.94
N HIS A 900 16.81 6.54 28.52
CA HIS A 900 18.05 7.30 28.37
C HIS A 900 18.98 6.79 27.28
N ASP A 901 19.86 7.65 26.77
CA ASP A 901 20.87 7.28 25.78
C ASP A 901 20.27 6.64 24.50
N ASN A 902 19.05 7.04 24.10
CA ASN A 902 18.42 6.63 22.85
C ASN A 902 18.57 7.71 21.77
N GLU A 903 18.56 7.28 20.51
CA GLU A 903 18.42 8.18 19.35
C GLU A 903 16.99 8.06 18.79
N ILE A 904 16.24 9.15 18.80
CA ILE A 904 14.85 9.20 18.36
C ILE A 904 14.76 10.14 17.16
N VAL A 905 14.54 9.58 15.98
CA VAL A 905 14.52 10.28 14.70
C VAL A 905 13.08 10.49 14.27
N TYR A 906 12.62 11.74 14.23
CA TYR A 906 11.31 12.09 13.69
C TYR A 906 11.41 12.39 12.20
N GLU A 907 10.72 11.59 11.36
CA GLU A 907 10.66 11.80 9.90
C GLU A 907 9.66 12.90 9.51
N GLY A 908 8.66 13.15 10.36
CA GLY A 908 7.66 14.21 10.23
C GLY A 908 7.94 15.42 11.11
N ASP A 909 7.02 16.38 11.07
CA ASP A 909 6.96 17.56 11.95
C ASP A 909 6.06 17.34 13.18
N THR A 910 5.47 16.16 13.32
CA THR A 910 4.53 15.78 14.38
C THR A 910 4.94 14.45 14.99
N GLY A 911 4.53 14.26 16.25
CA GLY A 911 4.74 13.04 17.02
C GLY A 911 4.97 13.37 18.50
N LEU A 912 4.99 12.36 19.36
CA LEU A 912 5.19 12.54 20.81
C LEU A 912 6.25 11.60 21.36
N SER A 913 7.00 12.06 22.36
CA SER A 913 7.80 11.26 23.29
C SER A 913 7.57 11.79 24.70
N GLY A 914 7.82 10.96 25.72
CA GLY A 914 7.69 11.38 27.12
C GLY A 914 6.69 10.52 27.89
N GLY A 915 5.92 11.15 28.78
CA GLY A 915 5.04 10.46 29.73
C GLY A 915 3.63 11.03 29.72
N ALA A 916 2.61 10.16 29.66
CA ALA A 916 1.21 10.59 29.63
C ALA A 916 0.33 9.78 30.60
N SER A 917 -0.74 10.38 31.10
CA SER A 917 -1.70 9.73 31.98
C SER A 917 -3.09 9.83 31.36
N ASP A 918 -3.75 8.68 31.09
CA ASP A 918 -5.08 8.58 30.48
C ASP A 918 -6.18 8.36 31.53
N VAL A 919 -5.93 8.74 32.78
CA VAL A 919 -6.84 8.47 33.91
C VAL A 919 -7.52 9.74 34.39
N SER A 920 -8.72 9.61 34.94
CA SER A 920 -9.43 10.74 35.55
C SER A 920 -8.73 11.26 36.80
N ALA A 921 -8.96 12.53 37.14
CA ALA A 921 -8.43 13.19 38.35
C ALA A 921 -8.75 12.48 39.68
N SER A 922 -9.78 11.63 39.70
CA SER A 922 -10.16 10.80 40.84
C SER A 922 -9.33 9.52 40.99
N ASN A 923 -8.58 9.11 39.96
CA ASN A 923 -7.76 7.90 40.00
C ASN A 923 -6.47 8.16 40.79
N PRO A 924 -6.04 7.26 41.69
CA PRO A 924 -4.78 7.40 42.44
C PRO A 924 -3.54 7.59 41.56
N ASN A 925 -3.57 7.10 40.32
CA ASN A 925 -2.47 7.22 39.36
C ASN A 925 -2.48 8.54 38.57
N PHE A 926 -3.42 9.46 38.82
CA PHE A 926 -3.57 10.68 38.00
C PHE A 926 -2.26 11.45 37.79
N GLY A 927 -1.48 11.67 38.84
CA GLY A 927 -0.18 12.35 38.78
C GLY A 927 1.04 11.40 38.80
N ILE A 928 0.88 10.12 38.46
CA ILE A 928 1.95 9.12 38.61
C ILE A 928 3.09 9.34 37.62
N ILE A 929 2.82 9.95 36.47
CA ILE A 929 3.87 10.26 35.50
C ILE A 929 4.88 11.21 36.13
N GLU A 930 4.40 12.26 36.80
CA GLU A 930 5.21 13.30 37.42
C GLU A 930 5.82 12.87 38.76
N THR A 931 5.07 12.10 39.56
CA THR A 931 5.45 11.76 40.94
C THR A 931 6.05 10.36 41.11
N GLY A 932 5.87 9.49 40.11
CA GLY A 932 6.29 8.09 40.15
C GLY A 932 7.79 7.85 39.95
N GLY A 933 8.61 8.90 39.90
CA GLY A 933 10.07 8.77 39.69
C GLY A 933 10.44 8.32 38.27
N ASN A 934 9.57 8.57 37.29
CA ASN A 934 9.89 8.32 35.88
C ASN A 934 10.87 9.38 35.36
N ARG A 935 11.82 8.95 34.52
CA ARG A 935 12.89 9.83 34.04
C ARG A 935 13.26 9.58 32.58
N PHE A 936 13.32 10.66 31.83
CA PHE A 936 13.97 10.77 30.53
C PHE A 936 15.29 11.53 30.71
N ASP A 937 16.41 11.07 30.13
CA ASP A 937 17.69 11.78 30.19
C ASP A 937 18.67 11.34 29.09
N ARG A 938 19.57 12.22 28.64
CA ARG A 938 20.61 11.90 27.64
C ARG A 938 20.08 11.32 26.31
N ASN A 939 18.82 11.54 25.96
CA ASN A 939 18.32 11.12 24.65
C ASN A 939 18.70 12.17 23.60
N THR A 940 18.94 11.71 22.38
CA THR A 940 19.14 12.56 21.21
C THR A 940 17.90 12.49 20.33
N TYR A 941 17.20 13.62 20.19
CA TYR A 941 16.03 13.74 19.32
C TYR A 941 16.46 14.39 18.01
N VAL A 942 16.47 13.62 16.93
CA VAL A 942 16.85 14.10 15.60
C VAL A 942 15.59 14.45 14.83
N LEU A 943 15.41 15.73 14.50
CA LEU A 943 14.28 16.18 13.71
C LEU A 943 14.72 16.23 12.24
N ARG A 944 14.03 15.51 11.35
CA ARG A 944 14.30 15.59 9.90
C ARG A 944 13.75 16.86 9.27
N ARG A 945 12.81 17.53 9.96
CA ARG A 945 12.22 18.81 9.59
C ARG A 945 12.13 19.68 10.85
N PRO A 946 12.36 21.00 10.78
CA PRO A 946 12.09 21.87 11.91
C PRO A 946 10.59 21.87 12.22
N THR A 947 10.24 21.93 13.51
CA THR A 947 8.84 21.97 13.96
C THR A 947 8.71 22.74 15.26
N ASP A 948 7.62 23.51 15.36
CA ASP A 948 7.16 24.18 16.57
C ASP A 948 6.10 23.34 17.32
N ALA A 949 5.70 22.19 16.76
CA ALA A 949 4.74 21.30 17.40
C ALA A 949 5.33 20.75 18.72
N PRO A 950 4.49 20.58 19.77
CA PRO A 950 4.96 19.97 20.99
C PRO A 950 5.26 18.49 20.72
N LEU A 951 6.56 18.16 20.67
CA LEU A 951 7.04 16.78 20.47
C LEU A 951 7.11 15.99 21.78
N PHE A 952 6.83 16.64 22.90
CA PHE A 952 6.95 16.07 24.22
C PHE A 952 5.61 16.12 24.94
N ILE A 953 5.38 15.15 25.80
CA ILE A 953 4.24 15.11 26.72
C ILE A 953 4.74 14.76 28.11
N TRP A 954 4.20 15.42 29.13
CA TRP A 954 4.46 15.08 30.53
C TRP A 954 3.19 15.31 31.36
N GLY A 955 2.64 14.23 31.92
CA GLY A 955 1.39 14.27 32.66
C GLY A 955 0.19 14.21 31.71
N HIS A 956 -0.52 15.32 31.57
CA HIS A 956 -1.80 15.38 30.84
C HIS A 956 -1.76 16.20 29.55
N GLU A 957 -0.74 17.04 29.39
CA GLU A 957 -0.68 18.01 28.29
C GLU A 957 0.66 17.94 27.54
N PRO A 958 0.66 18.18 26.22
CA PRO A 958 1.89 18.35 25.45
C PRO A 958 2.71 19.55 25.95
N VAL A 959 4.04 19.42 25.95
CA VAL A 959 4.99 20.43 26.42
C VAL A 959 6.10 20.67 25.41
N SER A 960 6.73 21.85 25.48
CA SER A 960 7.95 22.14 24.70
C SER A 960 9.15 21.41 25.29
N TYR A 961 10.22 21.25 24.51
CA TYR A 961 11.47 20.66 25.01
C TYR A 961 12.07 21.43 26.20
N ASN A 962 12.05 22.76 26.15
CA ASN A 962 12.54 23.58 27.25
C ASN A 962 11.69 23.41 28.51
N ALA A 963 10.37 23.30 28.36
CA ALA A 963 9.48 23.00 29.48
C ALA A 963 9.76 21.59 30.04
N PHE A 964 9.91 20.59 29.17
CA PHE A 964 10.30 19.22 29.55
C PHE A 964 11.61 19.22 30.36
N ARG A 965 12.60 20.03 29.96
CA ARG A 965 13.85 20.25 30.71
C ARG A 965 13.68 20.94 32.04
N SER A 966 12.84 21.97 32.11
CA SER A 966 12.55 22.65 33.38
C SER A 966 11.85 21.74 34.39
N LEU A 967 11.15 20.70 33.93
CA LEU A 967 10.52 19.65 34.74
C LEU A 967 11.52 18.56 35.18
N GLY A 968 12.81 18.73 34.90
CA GLY A 968 13.87 17.78 35.29
C GLY A 968 14.08 16.61 34.32
N GLN A 969 13.36 16.58 33.19
CA GLN A 969 13.53 15.58 32.14
C GLN A 969 14.60 16.04 31.13
N GLU A 970 15.33 15.14 30.47
CA GLU A 970 16.33 15.50 29.45
C GLU A 970 17.37 16.53 29.90
N ALA A 971 17.79 16.45 31.17
CA ALA A 971 18.78 17.36 31.74
C ALA A 971 20.05 17.43 30.89
N SER A 972 20.52 16.26 30.43
CA SER A 972 21.67 16.08 29.54
C SER A 972 21.28 15.64 28.13
N GLY A 973 20.00 15.77 27.77
CA GLY A 973 19.50 15.47 26.42
C GLY A 973 19.83 16.56 25.42
N ARG A 974 19.54 16.28 24.14
CA ARG A 974 19.58 17.30 23.10
C ARG A 974 18.57 17.05 21.99
N ILE A 975 18.15 18.14 21.35
CA ILE A 975 17.49 18.10 20.05
C ILE A 975 18.53 18.48 18.99
N VAL A 976 18.67 17.63 17.98
CA VAL A 976 19.41 17.92 16.76
C VAL A 976 18.38 18.36 15.73
N GLN A 977 18.39 19.66 15.46
CA GLN A 977 17.58 20.23 14.39
C GLN A 977 18.40 20.24 13.10
N PRO A 978 17.74 20.15 11.95
CA PRO A 978 18.40 20.30 10.68
C PRO A 978 18.70 21.84 10.54
N ASP A 979 19.83 22.23 9.92
CA ASP A 979 20.37 23.61 9.86
C ASP A 979 19.55 24.61 8.99
#